data_AF-A0A2E7H7Z8-F1
#
_entry.id   AF-A0A2E7H7Z8-F1
#
_cell.length_a   1.000
_cell.length_b   1.000
_cell.length_c   1.000
_cell.angle_alpha   90.00
_cell.angle_beta   90.00
_cell.angle_gamma   90.00
#
_symmetry.space_group_name_H-M   'P 1'
#
loop_
_entity.id
_entity.type
_entity.pdbx_description
1 polymer ?
#
loop_
_entity_poly.entity_id
_entity_poly.type
_entity_poly.pdbx_seq_one_letter_code
_entity_poly.pdbx_strand_id
1 'polypeptide(L)'
;MMTTGILDALVRLFALFAAGRTTREAMFGRQAAERYLAGRLSFEFTQSYLKKYDAEIARMDKKMPHSTDMRLLAKRRSKLSVRLLVLCQQIISELDTKDRLVVFARLAEMAKSVGTIDDADSFLNTVADALHLTPEDSKGLKALVKCTDSEGLEDSLFIVPLPHEEISKLIVCDVSADDLFFIKDLGRGDLKLNGNLLQKYSIAPMAQGSVIKDGSGHAIFFSDVVQCCGSCNNVEKRIHFEALNIAHYFKYPTEAALRPMSIKAQSGDLIGIMGASGSGKSTLLNVLNGSLQPTFGEVYLNGHPIYCNDGIALGSLGHISQQDVLISELTVFENLKFSAELSLGGATEEERLERVESTLRRLGLWEIRNLRVGSVMDKCISGGQRKRLSIALELIREPAVLFVDEPTSGLSSRDSEHIMDILKELTLRGKIVFVVIHQPSSDIFKLFDRLLVLDVGGYPVYQDNPMECLEYLKKMSNQVQVNEAMCATCGTVNPEEIFDTIASYTVDEYGHLTESRRVSPEEWNDYYNMIHGDEPDLQTQEELPAPQPIHVPRWWAQFRTHWRRDVTAKSKNRQYVWMNLLQAPVLALILAFFTRYRGGDGEFVYRLSENLPQFLFISVIVSLFLGLSFSAEEIFRDRPTLRRERFLRLDWNAYLASKLSVMFGISAVQSVLFTMIAVLVLRIPTGTSMLFMTLFSLSAFANILGLNLSSAMNSVKTIYIVIPLLIIPQIIFGGAIIRFDRFNPIFTQVDRVPLIGNLMASRWGFESLAVHLTRENKAAAPFIEFEDRMERAAWRRDFWYQQYQMIDDSDLRAHEWNGALDELEAWDYPTEDLLTVDDVRRAFMNVYKNAFKARDIARNLLSEQVDLKTLKDEHHNDALHEWVMQTDRHKRIALTDRGLVQETAFIHQMPLDRQAWNAPFYAPEKQLGHWKIKTPVFNLLMLWTMSLALYFILANRWPERLGWGKRLD
;
A
#
# COMPACT_ATOMS: atom_id res chain seq x y z
N MET A 1 -21.69 3.16 27.13
CA MET A 1 -22.51 2.14 27.84
C MET A 1 -21.62 1.50 28.89
N MET A 2 -22.06 1.36 30.15
CA MET A 2 -21.28 0.58 31.13
C MET A 2 -21.29 -0.90 30.70
N THR A 3 -20.14 -1.56 30.82
CA THR A 3 -20.03 -3.00 30.57
C THR A 3 -20.85 -3.78 31.60
N THR A 4 -21.36 -4.94 31.22
CA THR A 4 -22.13 -5.81 32.12
C THR A 4 -21.33 -6.21 33.36
N GLY A 5 -20.01 -6.32 33.26
CA GLY A 5 -19.09 -6.57 34.37
C GLY A 5 -19.08 -5.46 35.42
N ILE A 6 -18.95 -4.19 35.01
CA ILE A 6 -18.96 -3.03 35.93
C ILE A 6 -20.28 -2.98 36.72
N LEU A 7 -21.40 -3.18 36.04
CA LEU A 7 -22.72 -3.17 36.66
C LEU A 7 -22.90 -4.29 37.69
N ASP A 8 -22.45 -5.50 37.38
CA ASP A 8 -22.55 -6.64 38.30
C ASP A 8 -21.62 -6.46 39.51
N ALA A 9 -20.39 -5.96 39.30
CA ALA A 9 -19.45 -5.59 40.36
C ALA A 9 -20.03 -4.51 41.29
N LEU A 10 -20.61 -3.44 40.73
CA LEU A 10 -21.24 -2.37 41.49
C LEU A 10 -22.40 -2.89 42.33
N VAL A 11 -23.30 -3.71 41.76
CA VAL A 11 -24.44 -4.26 42.49
C VAL A 11 -23.99 -5.16 43.66
N ARG A 12 -22.96 -6.00 43.45
CA ARG A 12 -22.39 -6.84 44.51
C ARG A 12 -21.75 -6.01 45.63
N LEU A 13 -21.00 -4.97 45.29
CA LEU A 13 -20.36 -4.07 46.27
C LEU A 13 -21.38 -3.20 47.00
N PHE A 14 -22.41 -2.71 46.31
CA PHE A 14 -23.50 -1.95 46.92
C PHE A 14 -24.28 -2.82 47.91
N ALA A 15 -24.60 -4.06 47.53
CA ALA A 15 -25.28 -5.01 48.41
C ALA A 15 -24.44 -5.34 49.65
N LEU A 16 -23.12 -5.52 49.47
CA LEU A 16 -22.20 -5.79 50.58
C LEU A 16 -22.09 -4.60 51.56
N PHE A 17 -22.05 -3.36 51.03
CA PHE A 17 -22.06 -2.14 51.85
C PHE A 17 -23.34 -2.03 52.68
N ALA A 18 -24.49 -2.40 52.11
CA ALA A 18 -25.79 -2.37 52.78
C ALA A 18 -26.00 -3.53 53.78
N ALA A 19 -25.49 -4.73 53.51
CA ALA A 19 -25.71 -5.94 54.31
C ALA A 19 -25.06 -5.92 55.72
N GLY A 20 -24.21 -4.94 56.01
CA GLY A 20 -23.57 -4.76 57.33
C GLY A 20 -24.29 -3.83 58.29
N ARG A 21 -25.41 -3.21 57.87
CA ARG A 21 -26.00 -2.04 58.52
C ARG A 21 -27.42 -2.31 59.05
N THR A 22 -27.99 -1.35 59.77
CA THR A 22 -29.36 -1.46 60.30
C THR A 22 -30.39 -1.56 59.17
N THR A 23 -31.59 -2.10 59.45
CA THR A 23 -32.68 -2.21 58.46
C THR A 23 -33.03 -0.87 57.81
N ARG A 24 -32.91 0.23 58.56
CA ARG A 24 -33.11 1.60 58.06
C ARG A 24 -32.02 2.02 57.06
N GLU A 25 -30.77 1.71 57.35
CA GLU A 25 -29.63 2.02 56.47
C GLU A 25 -29.60 1.14 55.21
N ALA A 26 -30.02 -0.13 55.31
CA ALA A 26 -30.16 -1.01 54.15
C ALA A 26 -31.25 -0.51 53.19
N MET A 27 -32.34 0.06 53.72
CA MET A 27 -33.39 0.71 52.93
C MET A 27 -32.87 1.95 52.20
N PHE A 28 -32.09 2.81 52.87
CA PHE A 28 -31.45 3.96 52.24
C PHE A 28 -30.42 3.55 51.18
N GLY A 29 -29.62 2.50 51.43
CA GLY A 29 -28.69 1.95 50.45
C GLY A 29 -29.40 1.41 49.20
N ARG A 30 -30.55 0.74 49.37
CA ARG A 30 -31.39 0.27 48.25
C ARG A 30 -31.95 1.44 47.45
N GLN A 31 -32.43 2.48 48.12
CA GLN A 31 -32.97 3.68 47.47
C GLN A 31 -31.87 4.44 46.69
N ALA A 32 -30.66 4.51 47.24
CA ALA A 32 -29.50 5.08 46.56
C ALA A 32 -29.11 4.27 45.32
N ALA A 33 -29.07 2.93 45.42
CA ALA A 33 -28.81 2.05 44.29
C ALA A 33 -29.88 2.14 43.20
N GLU A 34 -31.17 2.21 43.56
CA GLU A 34 -32.28 2.40 42.63
C GLU A 34 -32.19 3.74 41.90
N ARG A 35 -31.95 4.83 42.62
CA ARG A 35 -31.78 6.17 42.03
C ARG A 35 -30.59 6.21 41.07
N TYR A 36 -29.51 5.53 41.42
CA TYR A 36 -28.32 5.42 40.57
C TYR A 36 -28.59 4.64 39.28
N LEU A 37 -29.21 3.46 39.39
CA LEU A 37 -29.49 2.57 38.24
C LEU A 37 -30.56 3.18 37.30
N ALA A 38 -31.64 3.73 37.85
CA ALA A 38 -32.74 4.33 37.08
C ALA A 38 -32.31 5.56 36.28
N GLY A 39 -31.28 6.29 36.72
CA GLY A 39 -30.75 7.44 36.00
C GLY A 39 -29.95 7.07 34.74
N ARG A 40 -29.60 5.79 34.54
CA ARG A 40 -28.67 5.35 33.47
C ARG A 40 -29.10 4.12 32.68
N LEU A 41 -30.05 3.34 33.20
CA LEU A 41 -30.57 2.14 32.56
C LEU A 41 -32.05 2.31 32.22
N SER A 42 -32.56 1.51 31.28
CA SER A 42 -34.01 1.42 31.07
C SER A 42 -34.69 0.87 32.33
N PHE A 43 -35.99 1.12 32.45
CA PHE A 43 -36.79 0.63 33.56
C PHE A 43 -36.68 -0.90 33.74
N GLU A 44 -36.71 -1.66 32.65
CA GLU A 44 -36.63 -3.12 32.67
C GLU A 44 -35.28 -3.63 33.20
N PHE A 45 -34.16 -3.06 32.72
CA PHE A 45 -32.84 -3.41 33.22
C PHE A 45 -32.65 -2.99 34.67
N THR A 46 -33.14 -1.81 35.07
CA THR A 46 -33.10 -1.33 36.46
C THR A 46 -33.77 -2.33 37.41
N GLN A 47 -34.98 -2.80 37.07
CA GLN A 47 -35.70 -3.80 37.87
C GLN A 47 -34.95 -5.14 37.95
N SER A 48 -34.33 -5.58 36.85
CA SER A 48 -33.53 -6.81 36.83
C SER A 48 -32.32 -6.74 37.77
N TYR A 49 -31.57 -5.64 37.74
CA TYR A 49 -30.41 -5.45 38.61
C TYR A 49 -30.79 -5.20 40.07
N LEU A 50 -31.92 -4.53 40.35
CA LEU A 50 -32.44 -4.42 41.71
C LEU A 50 -32.86 -5.78 42.29
N LYS A 51 -33.43 -6.67 41.48
CA LYS A 51 -33.68 -8.06 41.92
C LYS A 51 -32.40 -8.80 42.28
N LYS A 52 -31.31 -8.61 41.51
CA LYS A 52 -30.00 -9.18 41.84
C LYS A 52 -29.44 -8.59 43.15
N TYR A 53 -29.56 -7.28 43.33
CA TYR A 53 -29.17 -6.59 44.56
C TYR A 53 -29.92 -7.17 45.78
N ASP A 54 -31.25 -7.25 45.69
CA ASP A 54 -32.11 -7.79 46.76
C ASP A 54 -31.79 -9.27 47.05
N ALA A 55 -31.51 -10.06 46.01
CA ALA A 55 -31.10 -11.46 46.14
C ALA A 55 -29.74 -11.63 46.84
N GLU A 56 -28.76 -10.77 46.54
CA GLU A 56 -27.45 -10.79 47.20
C GLU A 56 -27.54 -10.37 48.67
N ILE A 57 -28.34 -9.35 49.01
CA ILE A 57 -28.61 -8.99 50.42
C ILE A 57 -29.27 -10.18 51.15
N ALA A 58 -30.33 -10.76 50.57
CA ALA A 58 -31.02 -11.89 51.18
C ALA A 58 -30.09 -13.10 51.38
N ARG A 59 -29.17 -13.35 50.45
CA ARG A 59 -28.14 -14.40 50.56
C ARG A 59 -27.13 -14.12 51.68
N MET A 60 -26.82 -12.84 51.94
CA MET A 60 -25.94 -12.41 53.02
C MET A 60 -26.64 -12.53 54.39
N ASP A 61 -27.88 -12.04 54.51
CA ASP A 61 -28.67 -12.11 55.75
C ASP A 61 -29.07 -13.54 56.14
N LYS A 62 -29.40 -14.41 55.16
CA LYS A 62 -29.72 -15.83 55.42
C LYS A 62 -28.57 -16.62 56.04
N LYS A 63 -27.32 -16.20 55.79
CA LYS A 63 -26.11 -16.82 56.38
C LYS A 63 -25.67 -16.13 57.69
N MET A 64 -26.30 -15.02 58.08
CA MET A 64 -25.90 -14.15 59.21
C MET A 64 -27.14 -13.45 59.82
N PRO A 65 -27.93 -14.12 60.68
CA PRO A 65 -29.14 -13.53 61.27
C PRO A 65 -28.84 -12.32 62.17
N HIS A 66 -29.77 -11.36 62.22
CA HIS A 66 -29.67 -10.18 63.09
C HIS A 66 -29.61 -10.61 64.57
N SER A 67 -28.57 -10.13 65.28
CA SER A 67 -28.39 -10.35 66.72
C SER A 67 -27.90 -9.05 67.36
N THR A 68 -28.38 -8.75 68.56
CA THR A 68 -28.00 -7.59 69.39
C THR A 68 -26.75 -7.83 70.24
N ASP A 69 -26.17 -9.03 70.20
CA ASP A 69 -24.98 -9.39 70.98
C ASP A 69 -23.69 -8.81 70.33
N MET A 70 -22.95 -8.02 71.10
CA MET A 70 -21.71 -7.36 70.68
C MET A 70 -20.65 -8.33 70.13
N ARG A 71 -20.56 -9.56 70.66
CA ARG A 71 -19.63 -10.57 70.13
C ARG A 71 -20.04 -11.09 68.76
N LEU A 72 -21.35 -11.26 68.53
CA LEU A 72 -21.88 -11.72 67.24
C LEU A 72 -21.81 -10.61 66.18
N LEU A 73 -21.97 -9.35 66.58
CA LEU A 73 -21.76 -8.19 65.70
C LEU A 73 -20.30 -8.07 65.24
N ALA A 74 -19.32 -8.27 66.13
CA ALA A 74 -17.91 -8.30 65.76
C ALA A 74 -17.58 -9.47 64.82
N LYS A 75 -18.14 -10.66 65.09
CA LYS A 75 -18.01 -11.84 64.21
C LYS A 75 -18.67 -11.62 62.83
N ARG A 76 -19.77 -10.88 62.77
CA ARG A 76 -20.43 -10.47 61.51
C ARG A 76 -19.53 -9.51 60.72
N ARG A 77 -19.00 -8.47 61.36
CA ARG A 77 -18.07 -7.50 60.74
C ARG A 77 -16.85 -8.20 60.14
N SER A 78 -16.19 -9.09 60.90
CA SER A 78 -15.03 -9.85 60.39
C SER A 78 -15.35 -10.73 59.17
N LYS A 79 -16.50 -11.43 59.15
CA LYS A 79 -16.94 -12.23 58.01
C LYS A 79 -17.27 -11.40 56.77
N LEU A 80 -17.83 -10.20 56.96
CA LEU A 80 -18.11 -9.27 55.86
C LEU A 80 -16.81 -8.74 55.26
N SER A 81 -15.81 -8.40 56.08
CA SER A 81 -14.47 -7.99 55.61
C SER A 81 -13.76 -9.11 54.83
N VAL A 82 -13.85 -10.37 55.25
CA VAL A 82 -13.27 -11.50 54.49
C VAL A 82 -13.95 -11.66 53.12
N ARG A 83 -15.28 -11.50 53.06
CA ARG A 83 -16.00 -11.57 51.77
C ARG A 83 -15.72 -10.38 50.87
N LEU A 84 -15.52 -9.20 51.44
CA LEU A 84 -15.09 -8.01 50.71
C LEU A 84 -13.82 -8.31 49.92
N LEU A 85 -12.81 -8.89 50.57
CA LEU A 85 -11.55 -9.25 49.93
C LEU A 85 -11.75 -10.26 48.80
N VAL A 86 -12.56 -11.31 49.01
CA VAL A 86 -12.86 -12.31 47.97
C VAL A 86 -13.58 -11.68 46.77
N LEU A 87 -14.55 -10.79 47.02
CA LEU A 87 -15.27 -10.09 45.96
C LEU A 87 -14.35 -9.11 45.20
N CYS A 88 -13.49 -8.36 45.90
CA CYS A 88 -12.53 -7.47 45.27
C CYS A 88 -11.52 -8.26 44.41
N GLN A 89 -11.09 -9.44 44.87
CA GLN A 89 -10.22 -10.32 44.10
C GLN A 89 -10.89 -10.87 42.84
N GLN A 90 -12.18 -11.20 42.90
CA GLN A 90 -12.98 -11.55 41.71
C GLN A 90 -13.10 -10.35 40.74
N ILE A 91 -13.35 -9.16 41.27
CA ILE A 91 -13.45 -7.93 40.47
C ILE A 91 -12.11 -7.62 39.78
N ILE A 92 -10.96 -7.81 40.45
CA ILE A 92 -9.63 -7.65 39.84
C ILE A 92 -9.43 -8.58 38.65
N SER A 93 -9.97 -9.81 38.69
CA SER A 93 -9.87 -10.75 37.57
C SER A 93 -10.82 -10.45 36.41
N GLU A 94 -11.89 -9.68 36.65
CA GLU A 94 -12.93 -9.38 35.66
C GLU A 94 -12.77 -7.98 35.03
N LEU A 95 -12.12 -7.03 35.72
CA LEU A 95 -12.08 -5.61 35.35
C LEU A 95 -10.65 -5.04 35.25
N ASP A 96 -10.42 -4.21 34.25
CA ASP A 96 -9.18 -3.46 34.07
C ASP A 96 -9.01 -2.33 35.11
N THR A 97 -7.81 -1.75 35.20
CA THR A 97 -7.49 -0.64 36.13
C THR A 97 -8.46 0.55 36.02
N LYS A 98 -8.81 0.96 34.79
CA LYS A 98 -9.76 2.06 34.54
C LYS A 98 -11.17 1.73 35.06
N ASP A 99 -11.62 0.49 34.84
CA ASP A 99 -12.92 0.03 35.30
C ASP A 99 -12.98 -0.05 36.83
N ARG A 100 -11.88 -0.47 37.48
CA ARG A 100 -11.74 -0.46 38.95
C ARG A 100 -11.85 0.95 39.53
N LEU A 101 -11.23 1.96 38.92
CA LEU A 101 -11.35 3.36 39.31
C LEU A 101 -12.80 3.87 39.19
N VAL A 102 -13.50 3.54 38.10
CA VAL A 102 -14.92 3.89 37.90
C VAL A 102 -15.79 3.23 38.96
N VAL A 103 -15.59 1.94 39.25
CA VAL A 103 -16.33 1.22 40.30
C VAL A 103 -16.14 1.88 41.67
N PHE A 104 -14.89 2.23 42.00
CA PHE A 104 -14.55 2.88 43.26
C PHE A 104 -15.18 4.27 43.42
N ALA A 105 -15.07 5.13 42.39
CA ALA A 105 -15.68 6.46 42.39
C ALA A 105 -17.19 6.41 42.66
N ARG A 106 -17.88 5.43 42.06
CA ARG A 106 -19.33 5.23 42.25
C ARG A 106 -19.70 4.69 43.61
N LEU A 107 -18.88 3.80 44.16
CA LEU A 107 -19.02 3.33 45.53
C LEU A 107 -18.88 4.47 46.55
N ALA A 108 -17.92 5.36 46.33
CA ALA A 108 -17.72 6.54 47.16
C ALA A 108 -18.90 7.53 47.07
N GLU A 109 -19.45 7.77 45.87
CA GLU A 109 -20.65 8.59 45.66
C GLU A 109 -21.88 8.02 46.38
N MET A 110 -22.08 6.69 46.30
CA MET A 110 -23.15 6.02 47.04
C MET A 110 -22.93 6.13 48.56
N ALA A 111 -21.70 5.93 49.04
CA ALA A 111 -21.38 6.05 50.46
C ALA A 111 -21.72 7.45 51.01
N LYS A 112 -21.48 8.52 50.24
CA LYS A 112 -21.87 9.90 50.59
C LYS A 112 -23.39 10.02 50.75
N SER A 113 -24.19 9.41 49.87
CA SER A 113 -25.65 9.51 49.92
C SER A 113 -26.29 8.84 51.15
N VAL A 114 -25.58 7.91 51.81
CA VAL A 114 -26.08 7.16 52.97
C VAL A 114 -25.72 7.85 54.31
N GLY A 115 -24.77 8.79 54.33
CA GLY A 115 -24.66 9.82 55.39
C GLY A 115 -24.03 9.43 56.74
N THR A 116 -23.15 8.42 56.84
CA THR A 116 -22.40 8.14 58.09
C THR A 116 -20.89 8.32 57.89
N ILE A 117 -20.31 9.31 58.59
CA ILE A 117 -19.03 9.94 58.24
C ILE A 117 -17.79 9.11 58.64
N ASP A 118 -17.87 8.22 59.65
CA ASP A 118 -16.66 7.49 60.12
C ASP A 118 -16.58 6.02 59.64
N ASP A 119 -17.71 5.31 59.49
CA ASP A 119 -17.73 3.91 59.05
C ASP A 119 -17.63 3.75 57.52
N ALA A 120 -17.91 4.80 56.75
CA ALA A 120 -17.82 4.78 55.28
C ALA A 120 -16.37 4.91 54.78
N ASP A 121 -15.55 5.74 55.43
CA ASP A 121 -14.17 5.97 55.00
C ASP A 121 -13.27 4.75 55.24
N SER A 122 -13.44 4.07 56.38
CA SER A 122 -12.71 2.83 56.70
C SER A 122 -13.04 1.69 55.72
N PHE A 123 -14.32 1.56 55.35
CA PHE A 123 -14.76 0.63 54.31
C PHE A 123 -14.16 0.98 52.94
N LEU A 124 -14.21 2.25 52.53
CA LEU A 124 -13.64 2.68 51.25
C LEU A 124 -12.11 2.53 51.23
N ASN A 125 -11.39 2.75 52.34
CA ASN A 125 -9.95 2.45 52.42
C ASN A 125 -9.69 0.96 52.18
N THR A 126 -10.45 0.09 52.83
CA THR A 126 -10.31 -1.37 52.66
C THR A 126 -10.60 -1.81 51.22
N VAL A 127 -11.58 -1.20 50.55
CA VAL A 127 -11.88 -1.49 49.14
C VAL A 127 -10.78 -0.95 48.21
N ALA A 128 -10.25 0.25 48.48
CA ALA A 128 -9.15 0.81 47.67
C ALA A 128 -7.91 -0.10 47.70
N ASP A 129 -7.51 -0.54 48.90
CA ASP A 129 -6.40 -1.47 49.08
C ASP A 129 -6.68 -2.80 48.39
N ALA A 130 -7.90 -3.34 48.57
CA ALA A 130 -8.30 -4.62 48.00
C ALA A 130 -8.46 -4.60 46.47
N LEU A 131 -8.68 -3.43 45.85
CA LEU A 131 -8.71 -3.25 44.40
C LEU A 131 -7.35 -2.86 43.82
N HIS A 132 -6.31 -2.75 44.64
CA HIS A 132 -4.96 -2.30 44.26
C HIS A 132 -4.97 -0.92 43.59
N LEU A 133 -5.72 0.03 44.13
CA LEU A 133 -5.70 1.43 43.69
C LEU A 133 -4.52 2.17 44.32
N THR A 134 -3.98 3.19 43.64
CA THR A 134 -2.92 4.00 44.25
C THR A 134 -3.48 4.84 45.41
N PRO A 135 -2.67 5.14 46.44
CA PRO A 135 -3.11 5.99 47.56
C PRO A 135 -3.59 7.36 47.08
N GLU A 136 -2.94 7.92 46.07
CA GLU A 136 -3.26 9.21 45.45
C GLU A 136 -4.64 9.18 44.76
N ASP A 137 -4.92 8.18 43.94
CA ASP A 137 -6.23 8.04 43.25
C ASP A 137 -7.38 7.90 44.25
N SER A 138 -7.18 7.04 45.25
CA SER A 138 -8.24 6.75 46.22
C SER A 138 -8.55 7.96 47.10
N LYS A 139 -7.52 8.75 47.44
CA LYS A 139 -7.65 9.98 48.22
C LYS A 139 -8.28 11.09 47.38
N GLY A 140 -7.78 11.32 46.16
CA GLY A 140 -8.30 12.31 45.21
C GLY A 140 -9.77 12.09 44.85
N LEU A 141 -10.17 10.83 44.55
CA LEU A 141 -11.56 10.50 44.27
C LEU A 141 -12.48 10.73 45.49
N LYS A 142 -12.03 10.41 46.70
CA LYS A 142 -12.79 10.71 47.93
C LYS A 142 -12.92 12.21 48.16
N ALA A 143 -11.85 12.96 47.95
CA ALA A 143 -11.85 14.41 48.05
C ALA A 143 -12.82 15.03 47.03
N LEU A 144 -12.79 14.58 45.77
CA LEU A 144 -13.73 15.01 44.72
C LEU A 144 -15.20 14.73 45.11
N VAL A 145 -15.49 13.54 45.67
CA VAL A 145 -16.84 13.19 46.15
C VAL A 145 -17.28 14.13 47.27
N LYS A 146 -16.41 14.39 48.25
CA LYS A 146 -16.72 15.22 49.43
C LYS A 146 -16.82 16.71 49.09
N CYS A 147 -16.05 17.20 48.13
CA CYS A 147 -15.96 18.60 47.73
C CYS A 147 -17.35 19.23 47.49
N THR A 148 -17.64 20.34 48.16
CA THR A 148 -18.85 21.15 47.95
C THR A 148 -18.54 22.52 47.38
N ASP A 149 -17.33 23.04 47.65
CA ASP A 149 -16.87 24.38 47.29
C ASP A 149 -15.44 24.30 46.72
N SER A 150 -14.94 25.41 46.16
CA SER A 150 -13.64 25.51 45.49
C SER A 150 -12.46 25.89 46.40
N GLU A 151 -12.67 26.01 47.72
CA GLU A 151 -11.65 26.39 48.69
C GLU A 151 -10.97 25.16 49.32
N GLY A 152 -9.63 25.15 49.38
CA GLY A 152 -8.85 24.09 50.04
C GLY A 152 -8.74 22.78 49.25
N LEU A 153 -8.48 22.88 47.94
CA LEU A 153 -8.26 21.72 47.06
C LEU A 153 -6.96 20.99 47.43
N GLU A 154 -7.01 19.65 47.46
CA GLU A 154 -5.83 18.80 47.60
C GLU A 154 -5.02 18.75 46.29
N ASP A 155 -3.74 18.35 46.35
CA ASP A 155 -2.81 18.36 45.21
C ASP A 155 -3.29 17.59 43.96
N SER A 156 -4.18 16.60 44.11
CA SER A 156 -4.74 15.81 42.98
C SER A 156 -6.01 16.42 42.36
N LEU A 157 -6.49 17.55 42.87
CA LEU A 157 -7.67 18.25 42.38
C LEU A 157 -7.28 19.61 41.79
N PHE A 158 -7.74 19.90 40.58
CA PHE A 158 -7.52 21.19 39.94
C PHE A 158 -8.81 21.75 39.35
N ILE A 159 -8.82 23.07 39.14
CA ILE A 159 -9.96 23.79 38.56
C ILE A 159 -9.64 24.07 37.10
N VAL A 160 -10.58 23.74 36.22
CA VAL A 160 -10.51 24.15 34.82
C VAL A 160 -11.29 25.45 34.66
N PRO A 161 -10.65 26.55 34.22
CA PRO A 161 -11.33 27.82 34.02
C PRO A 161 -12.34 27.72 32.86
N LEU A 162 -13.58 28.13 33.11
CA LEU A 162 -14.62 28.27 32.09
C LEU A 162 -14.59 29.70 31.56
N PRO A 163 -14.43 29.93 30.24
CA PRO A 163 -14.52 31.27 29.69
C PRO A 163 -15.95 31.80 29.83
N HIS A 164 -16.07 33.05 30.30
CA HIS A 164 -17.32 33.77 30.58
C HIS A 164 -18.03 33.50 31.93
N GLU A 165 -17.45 32.72 32.85
CA GLU A 165 -17.89 32.70 34.26
C GLU A 165 -16.77 33.21 35.20
N GLU A 166 -17.02 34.29 35.94
CA GLU A 166 -16.09 34.84 36.96
C GLU A 166 -15.82 33.88 38.13
N ILE A 167 -16.59 32.80 38.26
CA ILE A 167 -16.44 31.79 39.31
C ILE A 167 -16.32 30.42 38.62
N SER A 168 -15.11 30.01 38.28
CA SER A 168 -14.80 28.69 37.72
C SER A 168 -15.17 27.58 38.72
N LYS A 169 -16.10 26.69 38.35
CA LYS A 169 -16.73 25.69 39.24
C LYS A 169 -16.60 24.24 38.79
N LEU A 170 -15.83 23.97 37.72
CA LEU A 170 -15.55 22.62 37.26
C LEU A 170 -14.28 22.11 37.96
N ILE A 171 -14.45 21.12 38.85
CA ILE A 171 -13.34 20.47 39.54
C ILE A 171 -13.02 19.17 38.83
N VAL A 172 -11.73 18.98 38.53
CA VAL A 172 -11.20 17.78 37.92
C VAL A 172 -10.24 17.10 38.89
N CYS A 173 -10.35 15.78 39.00
CA CYS A 173 -9.41 14.93 39.70
C CYS A 173 -8.51 14.24 38.68
N ASP A 174 -7.21 14.44 38.83
CA ASP A 174 -6.19 13.64 38.17
C ASP A 174 -6.15 12.25 38.79
N VAL A 175 -5.96 11.22 37.97
CA VAL A 175 -5.80 9.83 38.42
C VAL A 175 -4.68 9.18 37.62
N SER A 176 -4.06 8.14 38.17
CA SER A 176 -2.92 7.40 37.61
C SER A 176 -3.13 6.78 36.22
N ALA A 177 -4.32 6.91 35.64
CA ALA A 177 -4.62 6.48 34.29
C ALA A 177 -4.63 7.68 33.33
N ASP A 178 -3.53 7.88 32.59
CA ASP A 178 -3.24 9.02 31.70
C ASP A 178 -4.38 9.44 30.73
N ASP A 179 -5.32 8.55 30.41
CA ASP A 179 -6.41 8.82 29.46
C ASP A 179 -7.80 8.99 30.15
N LEU A 180 -7.85 9.19 31.46
CA LEU A 180 -9.10 9.26 32.21
C LEU A 180 -9.01 10.31 33.32
N PHE A 181 -9.95 11.26 33.32
CA PHE A 181 -10.17 12.18 34.43
C PHE A 181 -11.54 11.94 35.07
N PHE A 182 -11.70 12.38 36.32
CA PHE A 182 -13.01 12.47 36.95
C PHE A 182 -13.38 13.93 37.17
N ILE A 183 -14.52 14.33 36.61
CA ILE A 183 -15.00 15.71 36.63
C ILE A 183 -16.23 15.85 37.53
N LYS A 184 -16.39 17.01 38.13
CA LYS A 184 -17.56 17.37 38.95
C LYS A 184 -17.96 18.82 38.72
N ASP A 185 -19.23 19.02 38.42
CA ASP A 185 -19.82 20.35 38.25
C ASP A 185 -20.40 20.86 39.59
N LEU A 186 -19.88 22.01 40.05
CA LEU A 186 -20.42 22.78 41.19
C LEU A 186 -21.27 23.99 40.74
N GLY A 187 -21.47 24.18 39.44
CA GLY A 187 -22.08 25.34 38.79
C GLY A 187 -23.60 25.30 38.63
N ARG A 188 -24.09 25.99 37.59
CA ARG A 188 -25.53 26.15 37.30
C ARG A 188 -26.19 24.91 36.70
N GLY A 189 -25.43 23.86 36.36
CA GLY A 189 -25.94 22.55 35.94
C GLY A 189 -26.35 22.50 34.48
N ASP A 190 -25.76 23.37 33.68
CA ASP A 190 -25.94 23.54 32.24
C ASP A 190 -24.81 22.88 31.42
N LEU A 191 -23.74 22.40 32.08
CA LEU A 191 -22.67 21.66 31.45
C LEU A 191 -23.15 20.32 30.87
N LYS A 192 -22.71 20.00 29.65
CA LYS A 192 -23.00 18.76 28.94
C LYS A 192 -21.72 18.03 28.60
N LEU A 193 -21.54 16.82 29.08
CA LEU A 193 -20.45 15.92 28.67
C LEU A 193 -20.92 15.05 27.50
N ASN A 194 -20.25 15.14 26.35
CA ASN A 194 -20.58 14.39 25.13
C ASN A 194 -22.05 14.55 24.70
N GLY A 195 -22.63 15.73 24.94
CA GLY A 195 -24.02 16.06 24.66
C GLY A 195 -25.04 15.68 25.75
N ASN A 196 -24.63 14.96 26.80
CA ASN A 196 -25.48 14.61 27.94
C ASN A 196 -25.29 15.59 29.09
N LEU A 197 -26.39 16.06 29.69
CA LEU A 197 -26.35 16.98 30.82
C LEU A 197 -25.65 16.34 32.03
N LEU A 198 -24.66 17.04 32.59
CA LEU A 198 -24.00 16.67 33.84
C LEU A 198 -24.93 16.98 35.01
N GLN A 199 -25.13 16.01 35.90
CA GLN A 199 -25.90 16.26 37.12
C GLN A 199 -25.02 17.00 38.14
N LYS A 200 -25.57 18.05 38.75
CA LYS A 200 -24.88 18.82 39.80
C LYS A 200 -24.40 17.92 40.93
N TYR A 201 -23.19 18.20 41.42
CA TYR A 201 -22.56 17.49 42.52
C TYR A 201 -22.33 15.99 42.28
N SER A 202 -22.60 15.49 41.07
CA SER A 202 -22.30 14.13 40.66
C SER A 202 -20.96 14.08 39.95
N ILE A 203 -20.26 12.96 40.09
CA ILE A 203 -19.00 12.76 39.40
C ILE A 203 -19.25 12.10 38.04
N ALA A 204 -18.56 12.55 37.01
CA ALA A 204 -18.54 11.89 35.70
C ALA A 204 -17.12 11.50 35.29
N PRO A 205 -16.89 10.29 34.77
CA PRO A 205 -15.63 9.97 34.11
C PRO A 205 -15.58 10.71 32.77
N MET A 206 -14.47 11.41 32.53
CA MET A 206 -14.13 12.06 31.27
C MET A 206 -12.97 11.28 30.67
N ALA A 207 -13.24 10.47 29.65
CA ALA A 207 -12.21 9.73 28.93
C ALA A 207 -11.69 10.56 27.74
N GLN A 208 -10.50 10.22 27.26
CA GLN A 208 -9.95 10.69 25.98
C GLN A 208 -11.02 10.67 24.86
N GLY A 209 -11.12 11.75 24.09
CA GLY A 209 -12.20 11.93 23.09
C GLY A 209 -13.48 12.62 23.61
N SER A 210 -13.53 12.98 24.90
CA SER A 210 -14.72 13.62 25.49
C SER A 210 -14.68 15.13 25.40
N VAL A 211 -15.85 15.72 25.15
CA VAL A 211 -16.05 17.17 25.06
C VAL A 211 -17.08 17.60 26.10
N ILE A 212 -16.76 18.62 26.91
CA ILE A 212 -17.69 19.30 27.80
C ILE A 212 -18.17 20.56 27.10
N LYS A 213 -19.48 20.71 26.88
CA LYS A 213 -20.06 21.95 26.35
C LYS A 213 -20.84 22.66 27.45
N ASP A 214 -20.66 23.96 27.61
CA ASP A 214 -21.45 24.76 28.55
C ASP A 214 -22.83 25.14 27.97
N GLY A 215 -23.62 25.91 28.73
CA GLY A 215 -24.91 26.43 28.27
C GLY A 215 -24.80 27.46 27.13
N SER A 216 -23.64 28.12 26.98
CA SER A 216 -23.37 29.11 25.92
C SER A 216 -22.92 28.46 24.61
N GLY A 217 -22.50 27.19 24.64
CA GLY A 217 -21.98 26.45 23.49
C GLY A 217 -20.45 26.38 23.42
N HIS A 218 -19.73 26.94 24.40
CA HIS A 218 -18.29 26.79 24.54
C HIS A 218 -17.92 25.33 24.86
N ALA A 219 -16.96 24.77 24.12
CA ALA A 219 -16.49 23.41 24.26
C ALA A 219 -15.12 23.38 24.94
N ILE A 220 -15.03 22.71 26.08
CA ILE A 220 -13.79 22.29 26.75
C ILE A 220 -13.49 20.86 26.32
N PHE A 221 -12.37 20.67 25.67
CA PHE A 221 -11.91 19.37 25.21
C PHE A 221 -11.10 18.66 26.29
N PHE A 222 -10.93 17.34 26.14
CA PHE A 222 -10.05 16.56 27.02
C PHE A 222 -8.63 17.14 27.05
N SER A 223 -8.17 17.67 25.92
CA SER A 223 -6.89 18.37 25.78
C SER A 223 -6.71 19.52 26.77
N ASP A 224 -7.75 20.34 26.93
CA ASP A 224 -7.67 21.58 27.69
C ASP A 224 -7.57 21.27 29.19
N VAL A 225 -8.19 20.17 29.60
CA VAL A 225 -8.10 19.59 30.94
C VAL A 225 -6.71 19.06 31.22
N VAL A 226 -6.09 18.35 30.26
CA VAL A 226 -4.71 17.86 30.37
C VAL A 226 -3.73 19.01 30.54
N GLN A 227 -3.89 20.11 29.79
CA GLN A 227 -3.01 21.28 29.89
C GLN A 227 -3.06 21.96 31.26
N CYS A 228 -4.22 21.91 31.93
CA CYS A 228 -4.37 22.42 33.29
C CYS A 228 -3.74 21.50 34.35
N CYS A 229 -3.45 20.23 34.00
CA CYS A 229 -2.79 19.29 34.89
C CYS A 229 -1.27 19.52 34.88
N GLY A 230 -0.73 20.02 36.01
CA GLY A 230 0.70 20.37 36.14
C GLY A 230 1.68 19.21 35.96
N SER A 231 1.20 17.97 35.91
CA SER A 231 1.98 16.74 35.73
C SER A 231 2.57 16.58 34.31
N CYS A 232 2.09 17.34 33.32
CA CYS A 232 2.56 17.23 31.93
C CYS A 232 3.87 18.00 31.61
N ASN A 233 4.53 18.59 32.62
CA ASN A 233 5.81 19.29 32.46
C ASN A 233 7.02 18.38 32.19
N ASN A 234 6.83 17.10 31.86
CA ASN A 234 7.94 16.27 31.37
C ASN A 234 8.32 16.71 29.95
N VAL A 235 9.31 17.60 29.91
CA VAL A 235 10.06 18.08 28.75
C VAL A 235 10.71 16.89 28.03
N GLU A 236 9.97 16.17 27.21
CA GLU A 236 10.56 15.19 26.29
C GLU A 236 10.50 15.72 24.85
N LYS A 237 11.59 16.42 24.49
CA LYS A 237 12.01 16.88 23.16
C LYS A 237 11.16 18.00 22.54
N ARG A 238 11.63 19.24 22.70
CA ARG A 238 11.13 20.39 21.93
C ARG A 238 11.45 20.20 20.45
N ILE A 239 10.42 20.11 19.62
CA ILE A 239 10.52 20.12 18.16
C ILE A 239 10.39 21.58 17.70
N HIS A 240 11.32 22.01 16.86
CA HIS A 240 11.29 23.30 16.19
C HIS A 240 11.24 23.06 14.68
N PHE A 241 10.25 23.66 14.02
CA PHE A 241 10.06 23.58 12.58
C PHE A 241 10.06 24.99 11.99
N GLU A 242 10.94 25.23 11.02
CA GLU A 242 11.17 26.56 10.45
C GLU A 242 11.21 26.49 8.92
N ALA A 243 10.41 27.30 8.26
CA ALA A 243 10.47 27.53 6.82
C ALA A 243 10.86 29.00 6.60
N LEU A 244 11.97 29.24 5.91
CA LEU A 244 12.55 30.57 5.73
C LEU A 244 12.41 31.02 4.28
N ASN A 245 11.70 32.12 4.06
CA ASN A 245 11.53 32.80 2.77
C ASN A 245 11.15 31.84 1.62
N ILE A 246 10.23 30.91 1.90
CA ILE A 246 9.82 29.90 0.93
C ILE A 246 8.98 30.53 -0.18
N ALA A 247 9.37 30.28 -1.44
CA ALA A 247 8.59 30.65 -2.62
C ALA A 247 8.69 29.54 -3.69
N HIS A 248 7.61 29.30 -4.42
CA HIS A 248 7.55 28.22 -5.40
C HIS A 248 6.86 28.63 -6.70
N TYR A 249 7.45 28.20 -7.82
CA TYR A 249 6.95 28.37 -9.18
C TYR A 249 6.88 27.01 -9.88
N PHE A 250 5.74 26.68 -10.48
CA PHE A 250 5.65 25.48 -11.32
C PHE A 250 6.52 25.60 -12.58
N LYS A 251 6.58 26.80 -13.14
CA LYS A 251 7.53 27.21 -14.18
C LYS A 251 8.03 28.60 -13.85
N TYR A 252 9.28 28.68 -13.41
CA TYR A 252 9.90 29.97 -13.14
C TYR A 252 10.20 30.71 -14.45
N PRO A 253 9.87 32.02 -14.57
CA PRO A 253 9.22 32.90 -13.59
C PRO A 253 7.69 33.08 -13.78
N THR A 254 7.08 32.41 -14.75
CA THR A 254 5.72 32.75 -15.25
C THR A 254 4.58 32.18 -14.41
N GLU A 255 4.74 31.01 -13.81
CA GLU A 255 3.67 30.30 -13.10
C GLU A 255 3.99 30.25 -11.59
N ALA A 256 3.77 31.37 -10.89
CA ALA A 256 3.93 31.47 -9.44
C ALA A 256 2.83 30.68 -8.71
N ALA A 257 3.22 29.86 -7.75
CA ALA A 257 2.31 29.07 -6.92
C ALA A 257 2.29 29.51 -5.45
N LEU A 258 3.43 29.97 -4.93
CA LEU A 258 3.59 30.52 -3.58
C LEU A 258 4.48 31.75 -3.62
N ARG A 259 4.05 32.82 -2.95
CA ARG A 259 4.85 34.02 -2.72
C ARG A 259 5.74 33.85 -1.48
N PRO A 260 6.82 34.65 -1.35
CA PRO A 260 7.74 34.56 -0.22
C PRO A 260 6.99 34.65 1.12
N MET A 261 7.21 33.66 1.99
CA MET A 261 6.68 33.65 3.36
C MET A 261 7.62 32.88 4.29
N SER A 262 7.54 33.18 5.59
CA SER A 262 8.34 32.51 6.63
C SER A 262 7.43 31.96 7.73
N ILE A 263 7.59 30.68 8.06
CA ILE A 263 6.73 29.96 9.00
C ILE A 263 7.60 29.39 10.11
N LYS A 264 7.20 29.60 11.36
CA LYS A 264 7.82 28.98 12.54
C LYS A 264 6.76 28.18 13.28
N ALA A 265 7.09 27.00 13.77
CA ALA A 265 6.21 26.14 14.54
C ALA A 265 6.98 25.42 15.63
N GLN A 266 6.34 25.23 16.78
CA GLN A 266 6.91 24.56 17.94
C GLN A 266 6.04 23.39 18.39
N SER A 267 6.67 22.45 19.10
CA SER A 267 5.99 21.32 19.75
C SER A 267 4.78 21.79 20.56
N GLY A 268 3.59 21.25 20.26
CA GLY A 268 2.34 21.72 20.85
C GLY A 268 1.43 22.48 19.88
N ASP A 269 1.96 22.97 18.76
CA ASP A 269 1.18 23.77 17.83
C ASP A 269 0.27 22.91 16.92
N LEU A 270 -1.04 23.16 16.98
CA LEU A 270 -2.02 22.80 15.96
C LEU A 270 -2.25 23.99 15.01
N ILE A 271 -1.72 23.88 13.79
CA ILE A 271 -1.67 24.98 12.82
C ILE A 271 -2.71 24.76 11.73
N GLY A 272 -3.70 25.64 11.65
CA GLY A 272 -4.71 25.65 10.58
C GLY A 272 -4.23 26.41 9.35
N ILE A 273 -4.27 25.79 8.17
CA ILE A 273 -4.00 26.44 6.87
C ILE A 273 -5.34 26.61 6.15
N MET A 274 -5.74 27.87 5.97
CA MET A 274 -7.01 28.27 5.34
C MET A 274 -6.77 29.14 4.10
N GLY A 275 -7.74 29.16 3.19
CA GLY A 275 -7.65 29.93 1.94
C GLY A 275 -8.65 29.45 0.90
N ALA A 276 -8.94 30.29 -0.10
CA ALA A 276 -9.84 29.94 -1.19
C ALA A 276 -9.32 28.74 -2.02
N SER A 277 -10.19 28.08 -2.79
CA SER A 277 -9.74 27.04 -3.72
C SER A 277 -8.73 27.62 -4.72
N GLY A 278 -7.60 26.93 -4.93
CA GLY A 278 -6.52 27.42 -5.78
C GLY A 278 -5.58 28.45 -5.15
N SER A 279 -5.70 28.78 -3.85
CA SER A 279 -4.78 29.71 -3.17
C SER A 279 -3.39 29.14 -2.86
N GLY A 280 -3.09 27.90 -3.25
CA GLY A 280 -1.78 27.27 -3.03
C GLY A 280 -1.64 26.47 -1.73
N LYS A 281 -2.72 26.23 -0.95
CA LYS A 281 -2.68 25.47 0.32
C LYS A 281 -1.98 24.11 0.23
N SER A 282 -2.42 23.25 -0.70
CA SER A 282 -1.81 21.93 -0.89
C SER A 282 -0.38 22.04 -1.44
N THR A 283 -0.07 23.08 -2.23
CA THR A 283 1.30 23.36 -2.68
C THR A 283 2.19 23.72 -1.50
N LEU A 284 1.73 24.59 -0.60
CA LEU A 284 2.44 24.95 0.62
C LEU A 284 2.68 23.72 1.48
N LEU A 285 1.65 22.90 1.72
CA LEU A 285 1.78 21.68 2.51
C LEU A 285 2.81 20.70 1.89
N ASN A 286 2.85 20.58 0.56
CA ASN A 286 3.84 19.76 -0.15
C ASN A 286 5.26 20.34 -0.10
N VAL A 287 5.40 21.66 -0.05
CA VAL A 287 6.70 22.30 0.21
C VAL A 287 7.13 21.95 1.63
N LEU A 288 6.31 22.26 2.64
CA LEU A 288 6.64 22.05 4.04
C LEU A 288 6.96 20.58 4.41
N ASN A 289 6.26 19.62 3.78
CA ASN A 289 6.50 18.19 4.04
C ASN A 289 7.68 17.59 3.26
N GLY A 290 8.36 18.36 2.40
CA GLY A 290 9.51 17.92 1.60
C GLY A 290 9.15 17.19 0.29
N SER A 291 7.87 17.06 -0.06
CA SER A 291 7.45 16.40 -1.32
C SER A 291 7.75 17.25 -2.55
N LEU A 292 7.73 18.58 -2.40
CA LEU A 292 8.00 19.55 -3.46
C LEU A 292 9.14 20.45 -3.03
N GLN A 293 10.22 20.50 -3.81
CA GLN A 293 11.32 21.43 -3.54
C GLN A 293 10.90 22.86 -3.90
N PRO A 294 11.06 23.84 -3.00
CA PRO A 294 10.75 25.23 -3.29
C PRO A 294 11.74 25.79 -4.31
N THR A 295 11.31 26.81 -5.05
CA THR A 295 12.18 27.50 -6.01
C THR A 295 13.19 28.39 -5.27
N PHE A 296 12.77 29.00 -4.15
CA PHE A 296 13.59 29.80 -3.25
C PHE A 296 13.23 29.49 -1.79
N GLY A 297 14.19 29.71 -0.89
CA GLY A 297 14.03 29.45 0.54
C GLY A 297 14.35 28.01 0.94
N GLU A 298 14.37 27.78 2.25
CA GLU A 298 14.76 26.50 2.84
C GLU A 298 13.83 26.15 4.01
N VAL A 299 13.72 24.85 4.31
CA VAL A 299 12.89 24.34 5.41
C VAL A 299 13.74 23.44 6.31
N TYR A 300 13.67 23.68 7.61
CA TYR A 300 14.44 23.06 8.65
C TYR A 300 13.55 22.38 9.70
N LEU A 301 14.01 21.25 10.21
CA LEU A 301 13.47 20.54 11.36
C LEU A 301 14.59 20.37 12.38
N ASN A 302 14.46 21.00 13.55
CA ASN A 302 15.52 21.07 14.57
C ASN A 302 16.89 21.48 13.98
N GLY A 303 16.90 22.49 13.11
CA GLY A 303 18.12 22.95 12.42
C GLY A 303 18.61 22.06 11.28
N HIS A 304 17.99 20.90 11.02
CA HIS A 304 18.34 20.04 9.89
C HIS A 304 17.48 20.34 8.64
N PRO A 305 18.09 20.59 7.47
CA PRO A 305 17.34 20.86 6.24
C PRO A 305 16.58 19.63 5.74
N ILE A 306 15.31 19.81 5.39
CA ILE A 306 14.40 18.72 4.95
C ILE A 306 14.78 18.19 3.55
N TYR A 307 15.28 19.06 2.66
CA TYR A 307 15.58 18.70 1.27
C TYR A 307 16.97 18.08 1.06
N CYS A 308 17.76 17.84 2.13
CA CYS A 308 19.06 17.20 2.02
C CYS A 308 18.95 15.66 1.89
N ASN A 309 19.93 15.05 1.21
CA ASN A 309 19.91 13.63 0.85
C ASN A 309 19.96 12.66 2.06
N ASP A 310 20.36 13.12 3.23
CA ASP A 310 20.65 12.27 4.40
C ASP A 310 19.39 11.64 5.02
N GLY A 311 18.19 12.14 4.70
CA GLY A 311 16.92 11.44 4.94
C GLY A 311 16.44 11.33 6.39
N ILE A 312 17.23 11.81 7.36
CA ILE A 312 16.93 11.79 8.79
C ILE A 312 15.66 12.59 9.09
N ALA A 313 15.52 13.78 8.50
CA ALA A 313 14.36 14.65 8.71
C ALA A 313 13.06 14.08 8.12
N LEU A 314 13.12 13.46 6.93
CA LEU A 314 11.95 12.95 6.21
C LEU A 314 11.24 11.79 6.92
N GLY A 315 12.00 10.92 7.60
CA GLY A 315 11.42 9.82 8.38
C GLY A 315 10.53 10.34 9.52
N SER A 316 10.85 11.49 10.09
CA SER A 316 10.11 12.09 11.20
C SER A 316 8.87 12.90 10.78
N LEU A 317 8.61 13.00 9.47
CA LEU A 317 7.41 13.64 8.92
C LEU A 317 6.33 12.58 8.62
N GLY A 318 5.10 12.90 8.99
CA GLY A 318 3.90 12.18 8.60
C GLY A 318 3.07 12.99 7.61
N HIS A 319 2.48 12.35 6.61
CA HIS A 319 1.56 13.03 5.69
C HIS A 319 0.29 12.21 5.49
N ILE A 320 -0.85 12.83 5.78
CA ILE A 320 -2.18 12.27 5.57
C ILE A 320 -2.81 13.01 4.40
N SER A 321 -2.97 12.32 3.27
CA SER A 321 -3.59 12.87 2.07
C SER A 321 -5.10 13.06 2.21
N GLN A 322 -5.66 13.92 1.36
CA GLN A 322 -7.10 14.11 1.23
C GLN A 322 -7.82 12.79 0.91
N GLN A 323 -7.29 12.01 -0.05
CA GLN A 323 -7.84 10.70 -0.42
C GLN A 323 -7.31 9.60 0.50
N ASP A 324 -8.22 8.76 1.00
CA ASP A 324 -7.88 7.59 1.82
C ASP A 324 -7.29 6.48 0.96
N VAL A 325 -5.96 6.37 0.96
CA VAL A 325 -5.27 5.32 0.22
C VAL A 325 -5.17 4.05 1.07
N LEU A 326 -6.06 3.09 0.83
CA LEU A 326 -6.14 1.83 1.57
C LEU A 326 -6.23 0.63 0.62
N ILE A 327 -5.71 -0.53 1.04
CA ILE A 327 -5.84 -1.76 0.26
C ILE A 327 -7.21 -2.37 0.55
N SER A 328 -8.12 -2.24 -0.42
CA SER A 328 -9.55 -2.56 -0.27
C SER A 328 -9.81 -4.04 0.03
N GLU A 329 -8.95 -4.95 -0.44
CA GLU A 329 -9.04 -6.40 -0.22
C GLU A 329 -8.72 -6.83 1.22
N LEU A 330 -7.93 -6.03 1.94
CA LEU A 330 -7.43 -6.37 3.26
C LEU A 330 -8.40 -5.92 4.37
N THR A 331 -8.23 -6.50 5.56
CA THR A 331 -8.96 -6.04 6.75
C THR A 331 -8.35 -4.77 7.34
N VAL A 332 -9.09 -4.12 8.24
CA VAL A 332 -8.60 -2.97 9.03
C VAL A 332 -7.29 -3.34 9.76
N PHE A 333 -7.26 -4.50 10.42
CA PHE A 333 -6.07 -5.00 11.11
C PHE A 333 -4.90 -5.26 10.16
N GLU A 334 -5.14 -5.91 9.01
CA GLU A 334 -4.08 -6.27 8.07
C GLU A 334 -3.44 -5.05 7.42
N ASN A 335 -4.23 -4.04 7.04
CA ASN A 335 -3.70 -2.79 6.51
C ASN A 335 -2.69 -2.18 7.50
N LEU A 336 -3.07 -2.12 8.79
CA LEU A 336 -2.22 -1.55 9.82
C LEU A 336 -1.01 -2.44 10.14
N LYS A 337 -1.20 -3.77 10.20
CA LYS A 337 -0.11 -4.75 10.42
C LYS A 337 0.97 -4.65 9.35
N PHE A 338 0.60 -4.59 8.07
CA PHE A 338 1.60 -4.49 6.99
C PHE A 338 2.32 -3.13 7.00
N SER A 339 1.63 -2.05 7.37
CA SER A 339 2.28 -0.75 7.57
C SER A 339 3.28 -0.79 8.74
N ALA A 340 2.90 -1.42 9.84
CA ALA A 340 3.76 -1.62 11.01
C ALA A 340 5.03 -2.41 10.65
N GLU A 341 4.91 -3.50 9.91
CA GLU A 341 6.04 -4.32 9.47
C GLU A 341 7.04 -3.55 8.59
N LEU A 342 6.55 -2.62 7.75
CA LEU A 342 7.39 -1.78 6.89
C LEU A 342 7.98 -0.57 7.63
N SER A 343 7.33 -0.11 8.70
CA SER A 343 7.72 1.10 9.41
C SER A 343 8.55 0.84 10.67
N LEU A 344 8.37 -0.30 11.33
CA LEU A 344 8.95 -0.62 12.65
C LEU A 344 10.01 -1.73 12.53
N GLY A 345 11.00 -1.53 11.67
CA GLY A 345 12.03 -2.54 11.35
C GLY A 345 12.85 -3.02 12.56
N GLY A 346 13.06 -2.16 13.57
CA GLY A 346 13.78 -2.49 14.81
C GLY A 346 12.96 -3.22 15.88
N ALA A 347 11.64 -3.22 15.79
CA ALA A 347 10.76 -3.82 16.80
C ALA A 347 10.56 -5.33 16.60
N THR A 348 10.32 -6.06 17.70
CA THR A 348 9.96 -7.49 17.65
C THR A 348 8.54 -7.69 17.10
N GLU A 349 8.18 -8.92 16.70
CA GLU A 349 6.81 -9.19 16.20
C GLU A 349 5.74 -8.92 17.26
N GLU A 350 6.05 -9.21 18.53
CA GLU A 350 5.16 -8.95 19.68
C GLU A 350 4.96 -7.45 19.91
N GLU A 351 6.04 -6.66 19.95
CA GLU A 351 5.99 -5.19 20.08
C GLU A 351 5.21 -4.54 18.92
N ARG A 352 5.41 -5.03 17.70
CA ARG A 352 4.67 -4.55 16.53
C ARG A 352 3.19 -4.83 16.68
N LEU A 353 2.84 -6.04 17.11
CA LEU A 353 1.44 -6.42 17.29
C LEU A 353 0.79 -5.57 18.39
N GLU A 354 1.44 -5.42 19.53
CA GLU A 354 0.97 -4.56 20.63
C GLU A 354 0.76 -3.10 20.18
N ARG A 355 1.70 -2.55 19.39
CA ARG A 355 1.54 -1.20 18.82
C ARG A 355 0.39 -1.10 17.83
N VAL A 356 0.14 -2.14 17.02
CA VAL A 356 -1.05 -2.21 16.15
C VAL A 356 -2.33 -2.25 16.98
N GLU A 357 -2.40 -3.08 18.01
CA GLU A 357 -3.59 -3.23 18.85
C GLU A 357 -3.91 -1.95 19.62
N SER A 358 -2.91 -1.34 20.26
CA SER A 358 -3.06 -0.07 20.97
C SER A 358 -3.53 1.05 20.05
N THR A 359 -2.97 1.16 18.84
CA THR A 359 -3.39 2.15 17.83
C THR A 359 -4.85 1.94 17.41
N LEU A 360 -5.29 0.69 17.20
CA LEU A 360 -6.67 0.39 16.87
C LEU A 360 -7.63 0.73 18.01
N ARG A 361 -7.25 0.50 19.28
CA ARG A 361 -8.05 0.87 20.44
C ARG A 361 -8.17 2.39 20.59
N ARG A 362 -7.05 3.12 20.48
CA ARG A 362 -6.99 4.59 20.56
C ARG A 362 -7.90 5.27 19.55
N LEU A 363 -7.95 4.76 18.31
CA LEU A 363 -8.79 5.34 17.25
C LEU A 363 -10.21 4.77 17.20
N GLY A 364 -10.59 3.91 18.14
CA GLY A 364 -11.91 3.28 18.19
C GLY A 364 -12.20 2.35 17.00
N LEU A 365 -11.17 1.68 16.47
CA LEU A 365 -11.23 0.75 15.34
C LEU A 365 -11.15 -0.73 15.77
N TRP A 366 -10.98 -1.02 17.06
CA TRP A 366 -10.77 -2.37 17.60
C TRP A 366 -11.90 -3.35 17.27
N GLU A 367 -13.16 -2.91 17.40
CA GLU A 367 -14.33 -3.75 17.14
C GLU A 367 -14.46 -4.14 15.66
N ILE A 368 -13.99 -3.27 14.76
CA ILE A 368 -14.06 -3.48 13.30
C ILE A 368 -12.77 -4.07 12.71
N ARG A 369 -11.80 -4.47 13.54
CA ARG A 369 -10.45 -4.88 13.10
C ARG A 369 -10.46 -6.01 12.05
N ASN A 370 -11.44 -6.91 12.11
CA ASN A 370 -11.58 -8.05 11.22
C ASN A 370 -12.45 -7.77 9.98
N LEU A 371 -13.08 -6.60 9.91
CA LEU A 371 -13.85 -6.20 8.73
C LEU A 371 -12.90 -5.84 7.59
N ARG A 372 -13.30 -6.22 6.38
CA ARG A 372 -12.65 -5.78 5.14
C ARG A 372 -12.88 -4.27 4.98
N VAL A 373 -11.89 -3.54 4.45
CA VAL A 373 -12.03 -2.09 4.20
C VAL A 373 -13.02 -1.81 3.06
N GLY A 374 -12.98 -2.65 2.01
CA GLY A 374 -13.84 -2.50 0.84
C GLY A 374 -13.42 -1.33 -0.06
N SER A 375 -14.05 -1.21 -1.22
CA SER A 375 -13.80 -0.12 -2.15
C SER A 375 -14.75 1.05 -1.89
N VAL A 376 -14.70 2.10 -2.71
CA VAL A 376 -15.70 3.19 -2.66
C VAL A 376 -17.08 2.70 -3.12
N MET A 377 -17.11 1.73 -4.04
CA MET A 377 -18.33 1.13 -4.59
C MET A 377 -18.84 -0.03 -3.72
N ASP A 378 -17.94 -0.74 -3.04
CA ASP A 378 -18.22 -1.83 -2.10
C ASP A 378 -17.90 -1.37 -0.67
N LYS A 379 -18.82 -0.58 -0.08
CA LYS A 379 -18.62 0.05 1.24
C LYS A 379 -18.79 -0.98 2.36
N CYS A 380 -17.68 -1.46 2.91
CA CYS A 380 -17.68 -2.34 4.09
C CYS A 380 -17.54 -1.59 5.43
N ILE A 381 -16.84 -0.45 5.45
CA ILE A 381 -16.67 0.43 6.62
C ILE A 381 -17.17 1.85 6.30
N SER A 382 -17.52 2.63 7.32
CA SER A 382 -17.99 4.02 7.14
C SER A 382 -16.87 4.97 6.70
N GLY A 383 -17.22 6.13 6.14
CA GLY A 383 -16.23 7.15 5.74
C GLY A 383 -15.35 7.62 6.90
N GLY A 384 -15.95 7.92 8.06
CA GLY A 384 -15.19 8.30 9.26
C GLY A 384 -14.30 7.18 9.81
N GLN A 385 -14.72 5.91 9.70
CA GLN A 385 -13.85 4.77 10.06
C GLN A 385 -12.68 4.63 9.08
N ARG A 386 -12.92 4.87 7.79
CA ARG A 386 -11.91 4.85 6.75
C ARG A 386 -10.85 5.93 6.96
N LYS A 387 -11.28 7.17 7.23
CA LYS A 387 -10.36 8.28 7.52
C LYS A 387 -9.54 8.01 8.78
N ARG A 388 -10.16 7.50 9.84
CA ARG A 388 -9.45 7.07 11.06
C ARG A 388 -8.42 5.97 10.80
N LEU A 389 -8.72 5.00 9.93
CA LEU A 389 -7.72 4.00 9.52
C LEU A 389 -6.58 4.65 8.72
N SER A 390 -6.87 5.61 7.84
CA SER A 390 -5.83 6.35 7.12
C SER A 390 -4.91 7.12 8.09
N ILE A 391 -5.49 7.76 9.11
CA ILE A 391 -4.73 8.41 10.19
C ILE A 391 -3.89 7.37 10.94
N ALA A 392 -4.47 6.22 11.29
CA ALA A 392 -3.79 5.13 12.01
C ALA A 392 -2.50 4.66 11.30
N LEU A 393 -2.53 4.57 9.98
CA LEU A 393 -1.40 4.10 9.17
C LEU A 393 -0.19 5.03 9.25
N GLU A 394 -0.42 6.33 9.46
CA GLU A 394 0.65 7.31 9.67
C GLU A 394 1.07 7.39 11.14
N LEU A 395 0.11 7.30 12.08
CA LEU A 395 0.39 7.40 13.51
C LEU A 395 1.16 6.22 14.08
N ILE A 396 1.12 5.05 13.44
CA ILE A 396 1.88 3.88 13.91
C ILE A 396 3.40 4.11 13.93
N ARG A 397 3.87 5.12 13.17
CA ARG A 397 5.27 5.53 13.08
C ARG A 397 5.66 6.58 14.13
N GLU A 398 4.68 7.13 14.85
CA GLU A 398 4.84 8.23 15.81
C GLU A 398 5.64 9.43 15.25
N PRO A 399 5.25 9.99 14.08
CA PRO A 399 5.97 11.11 13.47
C PRO A 399 6.06 12.31 14.42
N ALA A 400 7.10 13.12 14.26
CA ALA A 400 7.35 14.33 15.05
C ALA A 400 6.47 15.50 14.56
N VAL A 401 6.36 15.63 13.23
CA VAL A 401 5.51 16.62 12.55
C VAL A 401 4.52 15.89 11.66
N LEU A 402 3.25 16.23 11.73
CA LEU A 402 2.18 15.62 10.94
C LEU A 402 1.51 16.66 10.05
N PHE A 403 1.44 16.39 8.75
CA PHE A 403 0.76 17.20 7.76
C PHE A 403 -0.53 16.53 7.32
N VAL A 404 -1.67 17.18 7.51
CA VAL A 404 -2.99 16.63 7.28
C VAL A 404 -3.73 17.47 6.26
N ASP A 405 -4.04 16.88 5.10
CA ASP A 405 -4.76 17.56 4.02
C ASP A 405 -6.25 17.23 4.09
N GLU A 406 -7.08 18.23 4.38
CA GLU A 406 -8.54 18.17 4.48
C GLU A 406 -9.08 16.95 5.27
N PRO A 407 -8.77 16.84 6.59
CA PRO A 407 -9.21 15.70 7.38
C PRO A 407 -10.72 15.57 7.57
N THR A 408 -11.44 16.70 7.47
CA THR A 408 -12.87 16.82 7.76
C THR A 408 -13.76 16.69 6.51
N SER A 409 -13.16 16.58 5.32
CA SER A 409 -13.89 16.55 4.06
C SER A 409 -14.70 15.25 3.90
N GLY A 410 -15.99 15.39 3.57
CA GLY A 410 -16.89 14.25 3.37
C GLY A 410 -17.31 13.51 4.64
N LEU A 411 -17.10 14.11 5.83
CA LEU A 411 -17.48 13.56 7.13
C LEU A 411 -18.68 14.28 7.76
N SER A 412 -19.30 13.62 8.74
CA SER A 412 -20.32 14.27 9.59
C SER A 412 -19.66 15.24 10.58
N SER A 413 -20.38 16.26 11.04
CA SER A 413 -19.83 17.27 11.97
C SER A 413 -19.22 16.64 13.22
N ARG A 414 -19.88 15.62 13.77
CA ARG A 414 -19.39 14.89 14.95
C ARG A 414 -18.13 14.07 14.68
N ASP A 415 -18.04 13.43 13.51
CA ASP A 415 -16.83 12.69 13.13
C ASP A 415 -15.65 13.64 12.88
N SER A 416 -15.92 14.81 12.28
CA SER A 416 -14.93 15.87 12.07
C SER A 416 -14.39 16.42 13.39
N GLU A 417 -15.28 16.75 14.35
CA GLU A 417 -14.88 17.18 15.70
C GLU A 417 -14.00 16.14 16.37
N HIS A 418 -14.38 14.86 16.33
CA HIS A 418 -13.60 13.78 16.93
C HIS A 418 -12.22 13.59 16.28
N ILE A 419 -12.11 13.70 14.95
CA ILE A 419 -10.80 13.64 14.28
C ILE A 419 -9.92 14.81 14.69
N MET A 420 -10.47 16.02 14.77
CA MET A 420 -9.72 17.21 15.17
C MET A 420 -9.28 17.14 16.64
N ASP A 421 -10.10 16.57 17.51
CA ASP A 421 -9.74 16.30 18.91
C ASP A 421 -8.55 15.32 19.00
N ILE A 422 -8.56 14.24 18.21
CA ILE A 422 -7.41 13.31 18.13
C ILE A 422 -6.14 14.04 17.65
N LEU A 423 -6.24 14.93 16.66
CA LEU A 423 -5.10 15.70 16.18
C LEU A 423 -4.59 16.69 17.25
N LYS A 424 -5.49 17.36 17.97
CA LYS A 424 -5.13 18.26 19.08
C LYS A 424 -4.43 17.48 20.20
N GLU A 425 -4.93 16.30 20.52
CA GLU A 425 -4.30 15.47 21.54
C GLU A 425 -2.86 15.05 21.17
N LEU A 426 -2.59 14.80 19.89
CA LEU A 426 -1.21 14.56 19.44
C LEU A 426 -0.33 15.78 19.66
N THR A 427 -0.84 16.99 19.43
CA THR A 427 -0.06 18.22 19.70
C THR A 427 0.30 18.36 21.16
N LEU A 428 -0.63 18.06 22.08
CA LEU A 428 -0.35 18.08 23.52
C LEU A 428 0.70 17.07 23.97
N ARG A 429 0.85 15.96 23.24
CA ARG A 429 1.93 14.99 23.45
C ARG A 429 3.28 15.46 22.87
N GLY A 430 3.40 16.76 22.56
CA GLY A 430 4.59 17.39 22.05
C GLY A 430 4.83 17.19 20.55
N LYS A 431 3.78 16.96 19.76
CA LYS A 431 3.87 16.88 18.29
C LYS A 431 3.53 18.23 17.65
N ILE A 432 3.91 18.42 16.39
CA ILE A 432 3.47 19.55 15.58
C ILE A 432 2.49 19.02 14.53
N VAL A 433 1.34 19.66 14.37
CA VAL A 433 0.35 19.23 13.38
C VAL A 433 -0.06 20.42 12.50
N PHE A 434 0.19 20.30 11.20
CA PHE A 434 -0.32 21.22 10.18
C PHE A 434 -1.57 20.63 9.54
N VAL A 435 -2.66 21.40 9.50
CA VAL A 435 -3.93 20.94 8.96
C VAL A 435 -4.46 21.92 7.93
N VAL A 436 -4.66 21.46 6.70
CA VAL A 436 -5.40 22.20 5.68
C VAL A 436 -6.89 21.92 5.85
N ILE A 437 -7.70 22.94 6.14
CA ILE A 437 -9.15 22.80 6.25
C ILE A 437 -9.87 23.84 5.39
N HIS A 438 -10.88 23.37 4.67
CA HIS A 438 -11.84 24.18 3.95
C HIS A 438 -13.10 24.33 4.82
N GLN A 439 -13.38 25.54 5.32
CA GLN A 439 -14.55 25.89 6.14
C GLN A 439 -14.70 25.05 7.44
N PRO A 440 -13.91 25.34 8.49
CA PRO A 440 -14.09 24.70 9.79
C PRO A 440 -15.38 25.15 10.47
N SER A 441 -15.96 24.28 11.32
CA SER A 441 -16.99 24.71 12.27
C SER A 441 -16.40 25.65 13.34
N SER A 442 -17.25 26.41 14.04
CA SER A 442 -16.79 27.26 15.14
C SER A 442 -15.98 26.49 16.20
N ASP A 443 -16.37 25.24 16.48
CA ASP A 443 -15.71 24.42 17.49
C ASP A 443 -14.33 23.98 17.02
N ILE A 444 -14.21 23.55 15.76
CA ILE A 444 -12.93 23.16 15.17
C ILE A 444 -11.99 24.36 15.04
N PHE A 445 -12.52 25.53 14.68
CA PHE A 445 -11.73 26.74 14.51
C PHE A 445 -11.02 27.17 15.81
N LYS A 446 -11.69 26.98 16.95
CA LYS A 446 -11.13 27.31 18.28
C LYS A 446 -10.03 26.36 18.74
N LEU A 447 -9.88 25.18 18.12
CA LEU A 447 -8.84 24.21 18.48
C LEU A 447 -7.45 24.62 17.98
N PHE A 448 -7.39 25.43 16.92
CA PHE A 448 -6.12 25.86 16.33
C PHE A 448 -5.37 26.78 17.29
N ASP A 449 -4.08 26.52 17.46
CA ASP A 449 -3.18 27.41 18.21
C ASP A 449 -2.71 28.55 17.31
N ARG A 450 -2.53 28.26 16.01
CA ARG A 450 -2.11 29.24 15.00
C ARG A 450 -2.88 29.04 13.70
N LEU A 451 -3.11 30.13 12.99
CA LEU A 451 -3.81 30.17 11.71
C LEU A 451 -2.92 30.82 10.66
N LEU A 452 -2.80 30.17 9.51
CA LEU A 452 -2.19 30.70 8.29
C LEU A 452 -3.26 30.83 7.20
N VAL A 453 -3.42 32.04 6.66
CA VAL A 453 -4.42 32.35 5.64
C VAL A 453 -3.74 32.74 4.32
N LEU A 454 -4.15 32.08 3.23
CA LEU A 454 -3.66 32.33 1.86
C LEU A 454 -4.78 32.80 0.93
N ASP A 455 -4.49 33.80 0.10
CA ASP A 455 -5.37 34.26 -1.00
C ASP A 455 -4.91 33.71 -2.36
N VAL A 456 -5.74 33.89 -3.38
CA VAL A 456 -5.53 33.45 -4.77
C VAL A 456 -4.18 33.93 -5.28
N GLY A 457 -3.39 33.02 -5.86
CA GLY A 457 -2.03 33.31 -6.33
C GLY A 457 -0.91 33.02 -5.33
N GLY A 458 -1.25 32.45 -4.17
CA GLY A 458 -0.26 32.04 -3.17
C GLY A 458 0.24 33.19 -2.29
N TYR A 459 -0.56 34.25 -2.16
CA TYR A 459 -0.25 35.41 -1.33
C TYR A 459 -0.62 35.13 0.13
N PRO A 460 0.32 35.27 1.09
CA PRO A 460 -0.01 35.23 2.51
C PRO A 460 -0.80 36.47 2.92
N VAL A 461 -1.84 36.26 3.74
CA VAL A 461 -2.72 37.34 4.23
C VAL A 461 -2.54 37.56 5.73
N TYR A 462 -2.48 36.46 6.48
CA TYR A 462 -2.42 36.47 7.94
C TYR A 462 -1.72 35.21 8.47
N GLN A 463 -0.94 35.36 9.53
CA GLN A 463 -0.27 34.27 10.24
C GLN A 463 -0.15 34.64 11.72
N ASP A 464 -1.02 34.13 12.60
CA ASP A 464 -0.87 34.15 14.07
C ASP A 464 -2.14 33.57 14.75
N ASN A 465 -2.61 34.15 15.85
CA ASN A 465 -3.74 33.64 16.63
C ASN A 465 -5.03 33.64 15.77
N PRO A 466 -5.76 32.50 15.66
CA PRO A 466 -7.00 32.44 14.90
C PRO A 466 -8.07 33.44 15.37
N MET A 467 -8.14 33.73 16.67
CA MET A 467 -9.18 34.59 17.25
C MET A 467 -9.00 36.07 16.89
N GLU A 468 -7.77 36.50 16.61
CA GLU A 468 -7.42 37.88 16.24
C GLU A 468 -7.53 38.12 14.72
N CYS A 469 -7.64 37.05 13.92
CA CYS A 469 -7.66 37.12 12.45
C CYS A 469 -8.81 37.99 11.92
N LEU A 470 -10.03 37.80 12.43
CA LEU A 470 -11.20 38.56 11.97
C LEU A 470 -11.07 40.05 12.30
N GLU A 471 -10.56 40.39 13.48
CA GLU A 471 -10.32 41.78 13.89
C GLU A 471 -9.29 42.44 12.97
N TYR A 472 -8.18 41.75 12.68
CA TYR A 472 -7.16 42.19 11.73
C TYR A 472 -7.75 42.47 10.34
N LEU A 473 -8.49 41.50 9.78
CA LEU A 473 -9.06 41.62 8.43
C LEU A 473 -10.08 42.77 8.34
N LYS A 474 -10.95 42.94 9.34
CA LYS A 474 -11.92 44.04 9.38
C LYS A 474 -11.25 45.41 9.52
N LYS A 475 -10.17 45.48 10.31
CA LYS A 475 -9.37 46.70 10.49
C LYS A 475 -8.69 47.11 9.18
N MET A 476 -8.02 46.19 8.49
CA MET A 476 -7.31 46.48 7.24
C MET A 476 -8.26 46.76 6.07
N SER A 477 -9.42 46.10 6.02
CA SER A 477 -10.45 46.34 4.99
C SER A 477 -11.37 47.54 5.30
N ASN A 478 -11.13 48.25 6.40
CA ASN A 478 -11.87 49.44 6.82
C ASN A 478 -13.39 49.21 6.93
N GLN A 479 -13.78 48.14 7.63
CA GLN A 479 -15.18 47.79 7.91
C GLN A 479 -15.67 48.42 9.23
N VAL A 480 -16.95 48.77 9.31
CA VAL A 480 -17.54 49.62 10.36
C VAL A 480 -17.64 48.93 11.74
N GLN A 481 -17.63 47.60 11.80
CA GLN A 481 -17.71 46.83 13.06
C GLN A 481 -16.38 46.13 13.36
N VAL A 482 -15.42 46.87 13.94
CA VAL A 482 -14.06 46.35 14.19
C VAL A 482 -14.00 45.36 15.37
N ASN A 483 -14.92 45.43 16.34
CA ASN A 483 -14.76 44.78 17.65
C ASN A 483 -15.61 43.52 17.91
N GLU A 484 -16.33 43.00 16.92
CA GLU A 484 -17.14 41.78 17.07
C GLU A 484 -16.57 40.65 16.20
N ALA A 485 -15.58 39.92 16.76
CA ALA A 485 -15.04 38.68 16.16
C ALA A 485 -15.78 37.42 16.66
N MET A 486 -16.53 37.54 17.76
CA MET A 486 -17.22 36.44 18.42
C MET A 486 -18.59 36.92 18.93
N CYS A 487 -19.60 36.06 18.82
CA CYS A 487 -20.93 36.35 19.37
C CYS A 487 -20.86 36.48 20.90
N ALA A 488 -21.25 37.64 21.44
CA ALA A 488 -21.22 37.91 22.87
C ALA A 488 -22.18 37.02 23.70
N THR A 489 -23.19 36.40 23.08
CA THR A 489 -24.19 35.57 23.77
C THR A 489 -23.83 34.08 23.82
N CYS A 490 -23.28 33.55 22.73
CA CYS A 490 -23.04 32.11 22.58
C CYS A 490 -21.59 31.75 22.23
N GLY A 491 -20.68 32.72 22.27
CA GLY A 491 -19.25 32.51 22.01
C GLY A 491 -18.94 31.92 20.63
N THR A 492 -19.89 31.91 19.71
CA THR A 492 -19.73 31.30 18.38
C THR A 492 -18.96 32.25 17.48
N VAL A 493 -17.99 31.68 16.76
CA VAL A 493 -17.21 32.37 15.73
C VAL A 493 -17.70 31.86 14.39
N ASN A 494 -17.77 32.73 13.38
CA ASN A 494 -18.07 32.32 12.01
C ASN A 494 -16.80 32.36 11.14
N PRO A 495 -16.09 31.22 10.95
CA PRO A 495 -14.88 31.19 10.13
C PRO A 495 -15.13 31.53 8.66
N GLU A 496 -16.38 31.47 8.17
CA GLU A 496 -16.71 31.86 6.79
C GLU A 496 -16.51 33.36 6.54
N GLU A 497 -16.68 34.19 7.58
CA GLU A 497 -16.51 35.63 7.50
C GLU A 497 -15.07 36.04 7.13
N ILE A 498 -14.08 35.18 7.43
CA ILE A 498 -12.69 35.35 6.98
C ILE A 498 -12.63 35.36 5.45
N PHE A 499 -13.29 34.39 4.81
CA PHE A 499 -13.32 34.27 3.35
C PHE A 499 -14.14 35.39 2.72
N ASP A 500 -15.29 35.71 3.30
CA ASP A 500 -16.15 36.79 2.80
C ASP A 500 -15.44 38.15 2.87
N THR A 501 -14.65 38.38 3.92
CA THR A 501 -13.88 39.62 4.08
C THR A 501 -12.75 39.72 3.06
N ILE A 502 -11.96 38.64 2.89
CA ILE A 502 -10.85 38.59 1.92
C ILE A 502 -11.37 38.73 0.48
N ALA A 503 -12.51 38.11 0.17
CA ALA A 503 -13.12 38.13 -1.16
C ALA A 503 -14.13 39.28 -1.37
N SER A 504 -14.24 40.22 -0.43
CA SER A 504 -15.24 41.30 -0.50
C SER A 504 -15.03 42.18 -1.74
N TYR A 505 -16.11 42.47 -2.47
CA TYR A 505 -16.10 43.32 -3.67
C TYR A 505 -16.46 44.76 -3.33
N THR A 506 -15.94 45.70 -4.13
CA THR A 506 -16.41 47.08 -4.07
C THR A 506 -17.84 47.18 -4.61
N VAL A 507 -18.57 48.20 -4.16
CA VAL A 507 -19.94 48.45 -4.55
C VAL A 507 -19.98 49.72 -5.40
N ASP A 508 -20.75 49.71 -6.49
CA ASP A 508 -20.95 50.91 -7.32
C ASP A 508 -21.90 51.92 -6.64
N GLU A 509 -22.09 53.07 -7.28
CA GLU A 509 -22.98 54.15 -6.80
C GLU A 509 -24.44 53.73 -6.62
N TYR A 510 -24.85 52.60 -7.23
CA TYR A 510 -26.20 52.06 -7.22
C TYR A 510 -26.38 50.89 -6.25
N GLY A 511 -25.32 50.46 -5.57
CA GLY A 511 -25.38 49.33 -4.64
C GLY A 511 -25.07 47.97 -5.27
N HIS A 512 -24.65 47.89 -6.53
CA HIS A 512 -24.27 46.64 -7.18
C HIS A 512 -22.82 46.26 -6.90
N LEU A 513 -22.58 44.95 -6.70
CA LEU A 513 -21.23 44.41 -6.57
C LEU A 513 -20.47 44.57 -7.90
N THR A 514 -19.33 45.23 -7.82
CA THR A 514 -18.38 45.35 -8.95
C THR A 514 -17.48 44.12 -9.05
N GLU A 515 -16.76 43.98 -10.17
CA GLU A 515 -15.78 42.89 -10.35
C GLU A 515 -14.46 43.12 -9.59
N SER A 516 -14.22 44.35 -9.10
CA SER A 516 -13.02 44.69 -8.33
C SER A 516 -13.19 44.33 -6.86
N ARG A 517 -12.21 43.59 -6.31
CA ARG A 517 -12.12 43.36 -4.86
C ARG A 517 -11.82 44.66 -4.14
N ARG A 518 -12.28 44.75 -2.89
CA ARG A 518 -12.02 45.88 -1.99
C ARG A 518 -10.56 46.01 -1.59
N VAL A 519 -9.91 44.88 -1.36
CA VAL A 519 -8.47 44.76 -1.14
C VAL A 519 -7.97 43.66 -2.07
N SER A 520 -6.96 43.97 -2.87
CA SER A 520 -6.37 43.02 -3.82
C SER A 520 -5.46 42.01 -3.09
N PRO A 521 -5.18 40.84 -3.69
CA PRO A 521 -4.25 39.87 -3.11
C PRO A 521 -2.83 40.44 -2.87
N GLU A 522 -2.40 41.39 -3.71
CA GLU A 522 -1.10 42.05 -3.59
C GLU A 522 -1.07 43.01 -2.39
N GLU A 523 -2.11 43.82 -2.22
CA GLU A 523 -2.27 44.70 -1.06
C GLU A 523 -2.36 43.90 0.25
N TRP A 524 -3.06 42.76 0.25
CA TRP A 524 -3.10 41.86 1.42
C TRP A 524 -1.70 41.37 1.83
N ASN A 525 -0.88 41.02 0.83
CA ASN A 525 0.50 40.61 1.05
C ASN A 525 1.38 41.77 1.52
N ASP A 526 1.14 42.99 1.06
CA ASP A 526 1.84 44.18 1.57
C ASP A 526 1.51 44.43 3.05
N TYR A 527 0.25 44.29 3.45
CA TYR A 527 -0.15 44.36 4.86
C TYR A 527 0.50 43.26 5.70
N TYR A 528 0.55 42.03 5.20
CA TYR A 528 1.25 40.91 5.84
C TYR A 528 2.73 41.22 6.04
N ASN A 529 3.42 41.69 5.00
CA ASN A 529 4.85 42.03 5.06
C ASN A 529 5.13 43.22 5.99
N MET A 530 4.18 44.15 6.17
CA MET A 530 4.35 45.26 7.11
C MET A 530 4.37 44.80 8.58
N ILE A 531 3.71 43.67 8.89
CA ILE A 531 3.62 43.12 10.25
C ILE A 531 4.74 42.11 10.50
N HIS A 532 5.06 41.29 9.50
CA HIS A 532 6.00 40.17 9.62
C HIS A 532 7.38 40.43 8.97
N GLY A 533 7.61 41.64 8.45
CA GLY A 533 8.75 41.99 7.58
C GLY A 533 10.11 42.18 8.26
N ASP A 534 10.19 42.11 9.59
CA ASP A 534 11.50 42.09 10.26
C ASP A 534 12.06 40.66 10.20
N GLU A 535 13.05 40.46 9.33
CA GLU A 535 13.79 39.21 9.21
C GLU A 535 14.32 38.80 10.59
N PRO A 536 13.97 37.61 11.11
CA PRO A 536 14.62 37.13 12.30
C PRO A 536 16.10 36.90 11.97
N ASP A 537 16.97 37.54 12.74
CA ASP A 537 18.39 37.25 12.79
C ASP A 537 18.60 35.73 12.78
N LEU A 538 19.48 35.23 11.90
CA LEU A 538 20.00 33.86 11.91
C LEU A 538 20.83 33.66 13.19
N GLN A 539 20.22 33.75 14.37
CA GLN A 539 20.85 33.33 15.59
C GLN A 539 20.97 31.81 15.53
N THR A 540 22.22 31.36 15.42
CA THR A 540 22.69 30.00 15.62
C THR A 540 21.91 29.35 16.76
N GLN A 541 20.87 28.58 16.42
CA GLN A 541 20.06 27.87 17.41
C GLN A 541 20.91 26.73 17.98
N GLU A 542 20.79 26.50 19.29
CA GLU A 542 21.34 25.31 19.95
C GLU A 542 21.03 24.07 19.11
N GLU A 543 22.03 23.23 18.84
CA GLU A 543 21.84 21.95 18.15
C GLU A 543 20.91 21.06 19.00
N LEU A 544 19.60 21.21 18.78
CA LEU A 544 18.60 20.33 19.32
C LEU A 544 18.88 18.93 18.76
N PRO A 545 18.75 17.87 19.57
CA PRO A 545 19.07 16.53 19.13
C PRO A 545 18.24 16.18 17.88
N ALA A 546 18.93 15.64 16.87
CA ALA A 546 18.32 15.21 15.63
C ALA A 546 17.13 14.28 15.92
N PRO A 547 16.03 14.40 15.16
CA PRO A 547 14.94 13.44 15.23
C PRO A 547 15.49 12.01 15.07
N GLN A 548 15.03 11.08 15.89
CA GLN A 548 15.51 9.69 15.80
C GLN A 548 15.14 9.11 14.43
N PRO A 549 16.10 8.53 13.69
CA PRO A 549 15.82 7.95 12.38
C PRO A 549 14.88 6.76 12.53
N ILE A 550 13.83 6.71 11.70
CA ILE A 550 12.98 5.52 11.62
C ILE A 550 13.84 4.35 11.12
N HIS A 551 13.93 3.30 11.94
CA HIS A 551 14.58 2.06 11.53
C HIS A 551 13.67 1.27 10.59
N VAL A 552 13.86 1.44 9.28
CA VAL A 552 13.20 0.61 8.28
C VAL A 552 13.80 -0.81 8.25
N PRO A 553 12.99 -1.83 7.96
CA PRO A 553 13.47 -3.20 7.85
C PRO A 553 14.45 -3.36 6.68
N ARG A 554 15.33 -4.37 6.75
CA ARG A 554 16.26 -4.71 5.65
C ARG A 554 15.52 -5.20 4.40
N TRP A 555 16.22 -5.20 3.26
CA TRP A 555 15.72 -5.63 1.95
C TRP A 555 14.88 -6.93 1.97
N TRP A 556 15.37 -8.01 2.60
CA TRP A 556 14.67 -9.30 2.66
C TRP A 556 13.35 -9.24 3.44
N ALA A 557 13.31 -8.47 4.52
CA ALA A 557 12.11 -8.29 5.32
C ALA A 557 11.07 -7.44 4.56
N GLN A 558 11.52 -6.36 3.88
CA GLN A 558 10.66 -5.58 2.98
C GLN A 558 10.08 -6.45 1.86
N PHE A 559 10.92 -7.23 1.16
CA PHE A 559 10.49 -8.16 0.12
C PHE A 559 9.41 -9.12 0.64
N ARG A 560 9.65 -9.77 1.78
CA ARG A 560 8.72 -10.73 2.38
C ARG A 560 7.38 -10.07 2.75
N THR A 561 7.42 -8.86 3.31
CA THR A 561 6.22 -8.12 3.70
C THR A 561 5.41 -7.68 2.48
N HIS A 562 6.05 -7.11 1.45
CA HIS A 562 5.37 -6.76 0.20
C HIS A 562 4.79 -7.99 -0.51
N TRP A 563 5.54 -9.09 -0.55
CA TRP A 563 5.07 -10.35 -1.15
C TRP A 563 3.86 -10.91 -0.38
N ARG A 564 3.93 -10.99 0.95
CA ARG A 564 2.81 -11.46 1.78
C ARG A 564 1.60 -10.55 1.62
N ARG A 565 1.80 -9.23 1.59
CA ARG A 565 0.75 -8.24 1.37
C ARG A 565 0.03 -8.46 0.04
N ASP A 566 0.80 -8.60 -1.04
CA ASP A 566 0.26 -8.77 -2.40
C ASP A 566 -0.49 -10.10 -2.56
N VAL A 567 0.11 -11.20 -2.10
CA VAL A 567 -0.54 -12.52 -2.10
C VAL A 567 -1.81 -12.51 -1.27
N THR A 568 -1.80 -11.94 -0.05
CA THR A 568 -2.99 -11.87 0.82
C THR A 568 -4.11 -11.06 0.19
N ALA A 569 -3.78 -9.92 -0.42
CA ALA A 569 -4.77 -9.08 -1.09
C ALA A 569 -5.40 -9.82 -2.28
N LYS A 570 -4.57 -10.42 -3.14
CA LYS A 570 -5.03 -11.17 -4.33
C LYS A 570 -5.82 -12.42 -3.97
N SER A 571 -5.42 -13.18 -2.96
CA SER A 571 -6.10 -14.41 -2.55
C SER A 571 -7.50 -14.16 -1.99
N LYS A 572 -7.74 -12.99 -1.39
CA LYS A 572 -9.06 -12.58 -0.90
C LYS A 572 -10.02 -12.20 -2.03
N ASN A 573 -9.50 -11.86 -3.20
CA ASN A 573 -10.31 -11.61 -4.38
C ASN A 573 -10.60 -12.94 -5.12
N ARG A 574 -11.70 -13.60 -4.76
CA ARG A 574 -12.11 -14.88 -5.36
C ARG A 574 -12.28 -14.80 -6.88
N GLN A 575 -12.83 -13.70 -7.40
CA GLN A 575 -13.02 -13.50 -8.84
C GLN A 575 -11.68 -13.46 -9.57
N TYR A 576 -10.71 -12.72 -9.03
CA TYR A 576 -9.35 -12.66 -9.56
C TYR A 576 -8.67 -14.04 -9.57
N VAL A 577 -8.74 -14.79 -8.46
CA VAL A 577 -8.14 -16.13 -8.37
C VAL A 577 -8.74 -17.08 -9.40
N TRP A 578 -10.07 -17.13 -9.52
CA TRP A 578 -10.75 -17.99 -10.50
C TRP A 578 -10.43 -17.63 -11.94
N MET A 579 -10.45 -16.33 -12.27
CA MET A 579 -10.12 -15.86 -13.62
C MET A 579 -8.70 -16.26 -14.00
N ASN A 580 -7.73 -16.03 -13.12
CA ASN A 580 -6.33 -16.34 -13.40
C ASN A 580 -6.05 -17.85 -13.51
N LEU A 581 -6.73 -18.66 -12.69
CA LEU A 581 -6.53 -20.11 -12.71
C LEU A 581 -7.19 -20.77 -13.93
N LEU A 582 -8.36 -20.29 -14.36
CA LEU A 582 -9.15 -20.92 -15.42
C LEU A 582 -8.83 -20.39 -16.82
N GLN A 583 -8.35 -19.16 -16.97
CA GLN A 583 -8.17 -18.57 -18.31
C GLN A 583 -7.18 -19.35 -19.19
N ALA A 584 -5.99 -19.67 -18.67
CA ALA A 584 -4.98 -20.44 -19.40
C ALA A 584 -5.46 -21.85 -19.79
N PRO A 585 -6.00 -22.68 -18.88
CA PRO A 585 -6.46 -24.02 -19.24
C PRO A 585 -7.66 -24.02 -20.17
N VAL A 586 -8.61 -23.08 -20.03
CA VAL A 586 -9.75 -22.96 -20.94
C VAL A 586 -9.29 -22.60 -22.34
N LEU A 587 -8.36 -21.65 -22.47
CA LEU A 587 -7.83 -21.24 -23.77
C LEU A 587 -6.98 -22.36 -24.40
N ALA A 588 -6.20 -23.09 -23.61
CA ALA A 588 -5.48 -24.29 -24.05
C ALA A 588 -6.43 -25.36 -24.57
N LEU A 589 -7.53 -25.61 -23.84
CA LEU A 589 -8.55 -26.60 -24.21
C LEU A 589 -9.22 -26.22 -25.52
N ILE A 590 -9.66 -24.96 -25.67
CA ILE A 590 -10.28 -24.46 -26.90
C ILE A 590 -9.30 -24.61 -28.06
N LEU A 591 -8.08 -24.08 -27.91
CA LEU A 591 -7.08 -24.11 -28.98
C LEU A 591 -6.75 -25.55 -29.39
N ALA A 592 -6.40 -26.41 -28.42
CA ALA A 592 -6.03 -27.79 -28.67
C ALA A 592 -7.19 -28.62 -29.26
N PHE A 593 -8.43 -28.35 -28.84
CA PHE A 593 -9.61 -29.02 -29.38
C PHE A 593 -9.84 -28.67 -30.85
N PHE A 594 -9.77 -27.38 -31.21
CA PHE A 594 -9.96 -26.93 -32.58
C PHE A 594 -8.81 -27.30 -33.52
N THR A 595 -7.56 -27.35 -33.01
CA THR A 595 -6.40 -27.74 -33.83
C THR A 595 -6.23 -29.25 -33.93
N ARG A 596 -6.95 -30.06 -33.14
CA ARG A 596 -6.86 -31.52 -33.20
C ARG A 596 -7.49 -32.05 -34.49
N TYR A 597 -6.67 -32.14 -35.53
CA TYR A 597 -7.07 -32.71 -36.81
C TYR A 597 -7.17 -34.24 -36.74
N ARG A 598 -8.23 -34.81 -37.32
CA ARG A 598 -8.40 -36.25 -37.56
C ARG A 598 -8.64 -36.45 -39.06
N GLY A 599 -7.70 -37.09 -39.74
CA GLY A 599 -7.86 -37.45 -41.16
C GLY A 599 -8.78 -38.66 -41.29
N GLY A 600 -10.08 -38.43 -41.52
CA GLY A 600 -11.09 -39.49 -41.73
C GLY A 600 -11.57 -40.20 -40.46
N ASP A 601 -12.18 -41.38 -40.62
CA ASP A 601 -12.79 -42.20 -39.54
C ASP A 601 -11.78 -42.93 -38.63
N GLY A 602 -10.47 -42.69 -38.82
CA GLY A 602 -9.39 -43.33 -38.07
C GLY A 602 -9.13 -42.74 -36.67
N GLU A 603 -8.33 -43.45 -35.88
CA GLU A 603 -7.81 -42.91 -34.61
C GLU A 603 -6.88 -41.71 -34.86
N PHE A 604 -6.77 -40.84 -33.85
CA PHE A 604 -5.88 -39.69 -33.92
C PHE A 604 -4.41 -40.12 -33.93
N VAL A 605 -3.69 -39.76 -34.99
CA VAL A 605 -2.24 -39.99 -35.16
C VAL A 605 -1.52 -38.65 -35.13
N TYR A 606 -0.52 -38.50 -34.24
CA TYR A 606 0.23 -37.25 -34.08
C TYR A 606 0.95 -36.84 -35.37
N ARG A 607 1.48 -37.81 -36.13
CA ARG A 607 2.14 -37.58 -37.42
C ARG A 607 1.32 -36.80 -38.44
N LEU A 608 0.05 -37.12 -38.56
CA LEU A 608 -0.86 -36.57 -39.56
C LEU A 608 -1.53 -35.26 -39.10
N SER A 609 -1.13 -34.71 -37.95
CA SER A 609 -1.73 -33.48 -37.43
C SER A 609 -1.21 -32.25 -38.18
N GLU A 610 -1.98 -31.74 -39.14
CA GLU A 610 -1.57 -30.60 -39.99
C GLU A 610 -1.49 -29.26 -39.24
N ASN A 611 -2.33 -29.08 -38.22
CA ASN A 611 -2.49 -27.78 -37.54
C ASN A 611 -1.50 -27.54 -36.37
N LEU A 612 -0.49 -28.41 -36.20
CA LEU A 612 0.46 -28.31 -35.10
C LEU A 612 1.33 -27.04 -35.15
N PRO A 613 1.91 -26.61 -36.28
CA PRO A 613 2.68 -25.36 -36.35
C PRO A 613 1.86 -24.13 -35.91
N GLN A 614 0.60 -24.06 -36.35
CA GLN A 614 -0.33 -22.98 -36.00
C GLN A 614 -0.67 -23.03 -34.51
N PHE A 615 -0.90 -24.23 -33.95
CA PHE A 615 -1.09 -24.42 -32.51
C PHE A 615 0.08 -23.87 -31.69
N LEU A 616 1.32 -24.23 -32.07
CA LEU A 616 2.53 -23.79 -31.36
C LEU A 616 2.68 -22.27 -31.42
N PHE A 617 2.45 -21.66 -32.59
CA PHE A 617 2.54 -20.22 -32.75
C PHE A 617 1.47 -19.48 -31.94
N ILE A 618 0.20 -19.91 -32.03
CA ILE A 618 -0.88 -19.29 -31.25
C ILE A 618 -0.62 -19.45 -29.75
N SER A 619 -0.09 -20.60 -29.31
CA SER A 619 0.28 -20.82 -27.89
C SER A 619 1.33 -19.81 -27.41
N VAL A 620 2.33 -19.49 -28.24
CA VAL A 620 3.34 -18.46 -27.96
C VAL A 620 2.69 -17.08 -27.80
N ILE A 621 1.79 -16.70 -28.71
CA ILE A 621 1.07 -15.41 -28.64
C ILE A 621 0.15 -15.35 -27.43
N VAL A 622 -0.57 -16.42 -27.12
CA VAL A 622 -1.43 -16.52 -25.95
C VAL A 622 -0.63 -16.33 -24.67
N SER A 623 0.54 -16.98 -24.55
CA SER A 623 1.40 -16.81 -23.37
C SER A 623 1.87 -15.36 -23.19
N LEU A 624 2.27 -14.70 -24.29
CA LEU A 624 2.62 -13.28 -24.28
C LEU A 624 1.43 -12.40 -23.86
N PHE A 625 0.25 -12.63 -24.43
CA PHE A 625 -0.96 -11.87 -24.11
C PHE A 625 -1.36 -12.01 -22.64
N LEU A 626 -1.33 -13.24 -22.09
CA LEU A 626 -1.64 -13.50 -20.69
C LEU A 626 -0.68 -12.76 -19.77
N GLY A 627 0.64 -12.93 -19.95
CA GLY A 627 1.63 -12.24 -19.11
C GLY A 627 1.51 -10.71 -19.17
N LEU A 628 1.32 -10.17 -20.38
CA LEU A 628 1.20 -8.73 -20.58
C LEU A 628 -0.08 -8.17 -19.92
N SER A 629 -1.22 -8.83 -20.12
CA SER A 629 -2.51 -8.34 -19.63
C SER A 629 -2.59 -8.31 -18.09
N PHE A 630 -2.03 -9.31 -17.41
CA PHE A 630 -2.06 -9.36 -15.95
C PHE A 630 -1.12 -8.36 -15.29
N SER A 631 0.06 -8.13 -15.87
CA SER A 631 1.08 -7.27 -15.28
C SER A 631 0.89 -5.78 -15.60
N ALA A 632 0.15 -5.45 -16.65
CA ALA A 632 0.05 -4.08 -17.16
C ALA A 632 -0.65 -3.09 -16.21
N GLU A 633 -1.42 -3.55 -15.22
CA GLU A 633 -2.10 -2.67 -14.25
C GLU A 633 -1.45 -2.62 -12.87
N GLU A 634 -0.49 -3.50 -12.57
CA GLU A 634 -0.03 -3.72 -11.19
C GLU A 634 0.61 -2.48 -10.56
N ILE A 635 1.64 -1.90 -11.20
CA ILE A 635 2.32 -0.71 -10.66
C ILE A 635 1.36 0.48 -10.68
N PHE A 636 0.60 0.66 -11.75
CA PHE A 636 -0.40 1.72 -11.89
C PHE A 636 -1.36 1.73 -10.70
N ARG A 637 -1.91 0.57 -10.34
CA ARG A 637 -2.84 0.39 -9.24
C ARG A 637 -2.22 0.70 -7.88
N ASP A 638 -0.96 0.33 -7.68
CA ASP A 638 -0.24 0.52 -6.42
C ASP A 638 0.31 1.94 -6.24
N ARG A 639 0.37 2.76 -7.30
CA ARG A 639 0.95 4.12 -7.25
C ARG A 639 0.47 4.97 -6.07
N PRO A 640 -0.83 5.06 -5.74
CA PRO A 640 -1.27 5.86 -4.60
C PRO A 640 -0.65 5.36 -3.29
N THR A 641 -0.55 4.04 -3.10
CA THR A 641 0.05 3.43 -1.91
C THR A 641 1.54 3.68 -1.85
N LEU A 642 2.25 3.55 -2.98
CA LEU A 642 3.68 3.84 -3.09
C LEU A 642 4.00 5.31 -2.81
N ARG A 643 3.15 6.25 -3.23
CA ARG A 643 3.30 7.68 -2.92
C ARG A 643 3.18 7.97 -1.44
N ARG A 644 2.20 7.38 -0.76
CA ARG A 644 2.06 7.48 0.69
C ARG A 644 3.28 6.88 1.40
N GLU A 645 3.75 5.72 0.97
CA GLU A 645 4.89 5.01 1.58
C GLU A 645 6.25 5.66 1.27
N ARG A 646 6.32 6.72 0.45
CA ARG A 646 7.57 7.40 0.06
C ARG A 646 8.33 8.00 1.26
N PHE A 647 7.62 8.49 2.28
CA PHE A 647 8.23 9.04 3.50
C PHE A 647 9.06 8.03 4.29
N LEU A 648 8.84 6.73 4.06
CA LEU A 648 9.64 5.64 4.65
C LEU A 648 10.95 5.38 3.88
N ARG A 649 11.11 5.88 2.65
CA ARG A 649 12.25 5.56 1.77
C ARG A 649 12.50 4.04 1.63
N LEU A 650 11.43 3.27 1.41
CA LEU A 650 11.52 1.83 1.17
C LEU A 650 12.33 1.52 -0.10
N ASP A 651 12.96 0.35 -0.13
CA ASP A 651 13.76 -0.11 -1.26
C ASP A 651 12.85 -0.44 -2.46
N TRP A 652 12.95 0.37 -3.51
CA TRP A 652 12.23 0.14 -4.78
C TRP A 652 12.45 -1.27 -5.33
N ASN A 653 13.68 -1.78 -5.22
CA ASN A 653 14.03 -3.11 -5.71
C ASN A 653 13.39 -4.24 -4.89
N ALA A 654 13.16 -4.04 -3.58
CA ALA A 654 12.47 -5.02 -2.75
C ALA A 654 11.00 -5.13 -3.14
N TYR A 655 10.33 -3.98 -3.37
CA TYR A 655 8.99 -3.93 -3.93
C TYR A 655 8.93 -4.61 -5.31
N LEU A 656 9.81 -4.23 -6.23
CA LEU A 656 9.79 -4.75 -7.59
C LEU A 656 10.05 -6.26 -7.65
N ALA A 657 11.02 -6.75 -6.88
CA ALA A 657 11.30 -8.18 -6.78
C ALA A 657 10.10 -8.95 -6.20
N SER A 658 9.42 -8.40 -5.18
CA SER A 658 8.24 -9.03 -4.59
C SER A 658 7.12 -9.19 -5.62
N LYS A 659 6.87 -8.15 -6.42
CA LYS A 659 5.86 -8.15 -7.49
C LYS A 659 6.21 -9.13 -8.59
N LEU A 660 7.45 -9.12 -9.06
CA LEU A 660 7.92 -10.08 -10.07
C LEU A 660 7.79 -11.52 -9.59
N SER A 661 8.11 -11.80 -8.32
CA SER A 661 7.96 -13.12 -7.75
C SER A 661 6.50 -13.62 -7.78
N VAL A 662 5.53 -12.77 -7.41
CA VAL A 662 4.10 -13.13 -7.49
C VAL A 662 3.66 -13.35 -8.93
N MET A 663 4.03 -12.45 -9.85
CA MET A 663 3.66 -12.56 -11.27
C MET A 663 4.26 -13.80 -11.93
N PHE A 664 5.55 -14.09 -11.69
CA PHE A 664 6.21 -15.28 -12.20
C PHE A 664 5.60 -16.55 -11.61
N GLY A 665 5.21 -16.54 -10.33
CA GLY A 665 4.49 -17.65 -9.71
C GLY A 665 3.16 -17.95 -10.41
N ILE A 666 2.34 -16.91 -10.67
CA ILE A 666 1.07 -17.06 -11.38
C ILE A 666 1.31 -17.55 -12.83
N SER A 667 2.24 -16.93 -13.55
CA SER A 667 2.59 -17.33 -14.93
C SER A 667 3.15 -18.75 -15.02
N ALA A 668 3.90 -19.20 -14.02
CA ALA A 668 4.40 -20.58 -13.96
C ALA A 668 3.24 -21.57 -13.84
N VAL A 669 2.30 -21.33 -12.92
CA VAL A 669 1.09 -22.16 -12.75
C VAL A 669 0.27 -22.17 -14.05
N GLN A 670 0.04 -21.01 -14.67
CA GLN A 670 -0.68 -20.90 -15.93
C GLN A 670 0.01 -21.66 -17.08
N SER A 671 1.34 -21.56 -17.18
CA SER A 671 2.12 -22.26 -18.21
C SER A 671 2.11 -23.77 -18.00
N VAL A 672 2.15 -24.24 -16.74
CA VAL A 672 1.99 -25.66 -16.41
C VAL A 672 0.61 -26.16 -16.83
N LEU A 673 -0.46 -25.48 -16.42
CA LEU A 673 -1.83 -25.87 -16.73
C LEU A 673 -2.10 -25.87 -18.24
N PHE A 674 -1.63 -24.84 -18.95
CA PHE A 674 -1.73 -24.74 -20.40
C PHE A 674 -1.02 -25.93 -21.07
N THR A 675 0.22 -26.18 -20.68
CA THR A 675 1.05 -27.27 -21.23
C THR A 675 0.44 -28.64 -20.96
N MET A 676 -0.05 -28.88 -19.74
CA MET A 676 -0.69 -30.14 -19.35
C MET A 676 -1.90 -30.46 -20.23
N ILE A 677 -2.78 -29.49 -20.47
CA ILE A 677 -3.97 -29.68 -21.31
C ILE A 677 -3.58 -29.84 -22.78
N ALA A 678 -2.66 -29.03 -23.27
CA ALA A 678 -2.15 -29.14 -24.64
C ALA A 678 -1.60 -30.53 -24.95
N VAL A 679 -0.75 -31.06 -24.06
CA VAL A 679 -0.16 -32.39 -24.20
C VAL A 679 -1.22 -33.49 -24.08
N LEU A 680 -2.19 -33.35 -23.17
CA LEU A 680 -3.27 -34.33 -22.99
C LEU A 680 -4.17 -34.42 -24.24
N VAL A 681 -4.49 -33.29 -24.87
CA VAL A 681 -5.43 -33.24 -26.01
C VAL A 681 -4.74 -33.57 -27.33
N LEU A 682 -3.55 -33.03 -27.60
CA LEU A 682 -2.81 -33.21 -28.86
C LEU A 682 -1.81 -34.36 -28.84
N ARG A 683 -1.60 -35.02 -27.68
CA ARG A 683 -0.63 -36.10 -27.48
C ARG A 683 0.79 -35.72 -27.94
N ILE A 684 1.22 -34.50 -27.64
CA ILE A 684 2.54 -34.00 -28.04
C ILE A 684 3.64 -34.84 -27.33
N PRO A 685 4.47 -35.56 -28.09
CA PRO A 685 5.49 -36.46 -27.56
C PRO A 685 6.72 -35.69 -27.07
N THR A 686 7.23 -36.05 -25.89
CA THR A 686 8.56 -35.63 -25.36
C THR A 686 8.84 -34.11 -25.27
N GLY A 687 7.87 -33.24 -25.58
CA GLY A 687 8.03 -31.79 -25.61
C GLY A 687 7.48 -31.03 -24.40
N THR A 688 6.95 -31.71 -23.38
CA THR A 688 6.28 -31.08 -22.23
C THR A 688 7.19 -30.09 -21.49
N SER A 689 8.44 -30.45 -21.23
CA SER A 689 9.41 -29.60 -20.53
C SER A 689 9.76 -28.36 -21.35
N MET A 690 10.02 -28.55 -22.65
CA MET A 690 10.38 -27.46 -23.54
C MET A 690 9.21 -26.51 -23.81
N LEU A 691 8.01 -27.05 -23.97
CA LEU A 691 6.77 -26.29 -24.11
C LEU A 691 6.53 -25.44 -22.86
N PHE A 692 6.63 -26.04 -21.67
CA PHE A 692 6.54 -25.31 -20.41
C PHE A 692 7.60 -24.20 -20.31
N MET A 693 8.89 -24.52 -20.50
CA MET A 693 9.98 -23.56 -20.34
C MET A 693 9.86 -22.39 -21.32
N THR A 694 9.45 -22.65 -22.56
CA THR A 694 9.27 -21.61 -23.58
C THR A 694 8.07 -20.72 -23.26
N LEU A 695 6.91 -21.32 -22.97
CA LEU A 695 5.71 -20.56 -22.62
C LEU A 695 5.93 -19.75 -21.34
N PHE A 696 6.58 -20.33 -20.32
CA PHE A 696 6.93 -19.62 -19.09
C PHE A 696 7.89 -18.45 -19.36
N SER A 697 8.94 -18.65 -20.14
CA SER A 697 9.92 -17.59 -20.44
C SER A 697 9.28 -16.44 -21.24
N LEU A 698 8.36 -16.74 -22.15
CA LEU A 698 7.56 -15.73 -22.86
C LEU A 698 6.63 -14.97 -21.90
N SER A 699 5.94 -15.67 -21.01
CA SER A 699 5.07 -15.02 -20.03
C SER A 699 5.88 -14.15 -19.07
N ALA A 700 7.07 -14.60 -18.65
CA ALA A 700 8.01 -13.83 -17.82
C ALA A 700 8.49 -12.55 -18.52
N PHE A 701 8.87 -12.65 -19.79
CA PHE A 701 9.21 -11.48 -20.62
C PHE A 701 8.01 -10.51 -20.71
N ALA A 702 6.82 -11.04 -21.00
CA ALA A 702 5.61 -10.23 -21.12
C ALA A 702 5.19 -9.58 -19.79
N ASN A 703 5.42 -10.25 -18.65
CA ASN A 703 5.19 -9.68 -17.32
C ASN A 703 6.05 -8.44 -17.09
N ILE A 704 7.34 -8.50 -17.42
CA ILE A 704 8.23 -7.35 -17.24
C ILE A 704 7.89 -6.23 -18.23
N LEU A 705 7.54 -6.59 -19.48
CA LEU A 705 7.06 -5.63 -20.46
C LEU A 705 5.78 -4.93 -19.99
N GLY A 706 4.83 -5.67 -19.40
CA GLY A 706 3.61 -5.10 -18.85
C GLY A 706 3.85 -4.24 -17.63
N LEU A 707 4.77 -4.60 -16.72
CA LEU A 707 5.16 -3.71 -15.62
C LEU A 707 5.79 -2.40 -16.13
N ASN A 708 6.61 -2.44 -17.18
CA ASN A 708 7.12 -1.24 -17.84
C ASN A 708 5.98 -0.39 -18.39
N LEU A 709 5.01 -1.00 -19.09
CA LEU A 709 3.80 -0.33 -19.57
C LEU A 709 3.01 0.29 -18.41
N SER A 710 2.83 -0.46 -17.31
CA SER A 710 2.14 -0.03 -16.10
C SER A 710 2.79 1.21 -15.49
N SER A 711 4.12 1.24 -15.43
CA SER A 711 4.90 2.37 -14.91
C SER A 711 4.84 3.60 -15.81
N ALA A 712 4.72 3.42 -17.14
CA ALA A 712 4.75 4.52 -18.11
C ALA A 712 3.38 5.19 -18.35
N MET A 713 2.27 4.47 -18.14
CA MET A 713 0.94 4.96 -18.55
C MET A 713 0.23 5.78 -17.46
N ASN A 714 -0.60 6.74 -17.87
CA ASN A 714 -1.37 7.61 -16.97
C ASN A 714 -2.84 7.19 -16.75
N SER A 715 -3.33 6.21 -17.50
CA SER A 715 -4.69 5.70 -17.37
C SER A 715 -4.77 4.23 -17.75
N VAL A 716 -5.66 3.50 -17.06
CA VAL A 716 -6.05 2.12 -17.39
C VAL A 716 -6.55 1.99 -18.84
N LYS A 717 -7.31 2.98 -19.33
CA LYS A 717 -7.81 2.96 -20.72
C LYS A 717 -6.66 2.97 -21.74
N THR A 718 -5.63 3.78 -21.49
CA THR A 718 -4.46 3.88 -22.36
C THR A 718 -3.67 2.57 -22.36
N ILE A 719 -3.53 1.92 -21.20
CA ILE A 719 -2.88 0.61 -21.08
C ILE A 719 -3.53 -0.41 -22.02
N TYR A 720 -4.87 -0.53 -21.98
CA TYR A 720 -5.59 -1.48 -22.84
C TYR A 720 -5.53 -1.17 -24.33
N ILE A 721 -5.40 0.09 -24.74
CA ILE A 721 -5.21 0.48 -26.14
C ILE A 721 -3.82 0.08 -26.65
N VAL A 722 -2.80 0.14 -25.78
CA VAL A 722 -1.41 -0.17 -26.14
C VAL A 722 -1.15 -1.68 -26.21
N ILE A 723 -1.87 -2.51 -25.43
CA ILE A 723 -1.68 -3.98 -25.44
C ILE A 723 -1.80 -4.58 -26.86
N PRO A 724 -2.88 -4.34 -27.63
CA PRO A 724 -2.97 -4.80 -29.02
C PRO A 724 -1.86 -4.23 -29.93
N LEU A 725 -1.47 -2.97 -29.74
CA LEU A 725 -0.39 -2.34 -30.49
C LEU A 725 0.97 -3.02 -30.26
N LEU A 726 1.18 -3.60 -29.07
CA LEU A 726 2.36 -4.41 -28.76
C LEU A 726 2.27 -5.83 -29.30
N ILE A 727 1.08 -6.43 -29.34
CA ILE A 727 0.89 -7.83 -29.74
C ILE A 727 0.81 -8.01 -31.26
N ILE A 728 0.17 -7.10 -31.99
CA ILE A 728 0.03 -7.20 -33.45
C ILE A 728 1.40 -7.31 -34.15
N PRO A 729 2.43 -6.50 -33.81
CA PRO A 729 3.78 -6.69 -34.35
C PRO A 729 4.38 -8.06 -34.00
N GLN A 730 4.14 -8.59 -32.80
CA GLN A 730 4.62 -9.93 -32.41
C GLN A 730 3.96 -11.03 -33.26
N ILE A 731 2.71 -10.83 -33.67
CA ILE A 731 1.99 -11.75 -34.56
C ILE A 731 2.57 -11.69 -35.98
N ILE A 732 2.78 -10.49 -36.51
CA ILE A 732 3.24 -10.26 -37.90
C ILE A 732 4.71 -10.67 -38.05
N PHE A 733 5.59 -10.16 -37.20
CA PHE A 733 7.05 -10.32 -37.32
C PHE A 733 7.59 -11.53 -36.54
N GLY A 734 6.72 -12.45 -36.12
CA GLY A 734 7.10 -13.71 -35.47
C GLY A 734 7.66 -14.78 -36.42
N GLY A 735 7.51 -14.60 -37.74
CA GLY A 735 8.04 -15.51 -38.76
C GLY A 735 7.17 -16.75 -39.06
N ALA A 736 6.07 -16.94 -38.33
CA ALA A 736 5.14 -18.04 -38.54
C ALA A 736 4.02 -17.71 -39.54
N ILE A 737 3.28 -16.60 -39.34
CA ILE A 737 2.19 -16.23 -40.26
C ILE A 737 2.74 -15.74 -41.59
N ILE A 738 3.74 -14.86 -41.53
CA ILE A 738 4.45 -14.36 -42.69
C ILE A 738 5.90 -14.79 -42.53
N ARG A 739 6.40 -15.58 -43.49
CA ARG A 739 7.80 -15.99 -43.52
C ARG A 739 8.69 -14.78 -43.82
N PHE A 740 9.87 -14.75 -43.22
CA PHE A 740 10.79 -13.61 -43.35
C PHE A 740 11.24 -13.36 -44.80
N ASP A 741 11.36 -14.39 -45.63
CA ASP A 741 11.70 -14.25 -47.06
C ASP A 741 10.61 -13.57 -47.90
N ARG A 742 9.38 -13.49 -47.39
CA ARG A 742 8.21 -12.91 -48.07
C ARG A 742 7.88 -11.49 -47.64
N PHE A 743 8.66 -10.88 -46.75
CA PHE A 743 8.50 -9.46 -46.43
C PHE A 743 8.96 -8.58 -47.60
N ASN A 744 8.66 -7.28 -47.50
CA ASN A 744 9.17 -6.28 -48.42
C ASN A 744 10.72 -6.36 -48.49
N PRO A 745 11.33 -6.41 -49.68
CA PRO A 745 12.79 -6.50 -49.88
C PRO A 745 13.65 -5.53 -49.06
N ILE A 746 13.09 -4.37 -48.66
CA ILE A 746 13.77 -3.41 -47.78
C ILE A 746 14.12 -4.04 -46.41
N PHE A 747 13.31 -4.98 -45.95
CA PHE A 747 13.45 -5.63 -44.64
C PHE A 747 13.86 -7.10 -44.74
N THR A 748 14.05 -7.67 -45.94
CA THR A 748 14.42 -9.08 -46.08
C THR A 748 15.91 -9.25 -46.32
N GLN A 749 16.47 -10.24 -45.64
CA GLN A 749 17.82 -10.74 -45.87
C GLN A 749 17.73 -12.26 -45.93
N VAL A 750 18.45 -12.86 -46.87
CA VAL A 750 18.35 -14.30 -47.15
C VAL A 750 19.13 -15.11 -46.10
N ASP A 751 20.26 -14.57 -45.65
CA ASP A 751 21.21 -15.22 -44.75
C ASP A 751 20.89 -15.05 -43.26
N ARG A 752 19.90 -14.22 -42.90
CA ARG A 752 19.62 -13.88 -41.50
C ARG A 752 18.20 -13.43 -41.25
N VAL A 753 17.75 -13.60 -40.01
CA VAL A 753 16.49 -13.03 -39.54
C VAL A 753 16.62 -11.49 -39.46
N PRO A 754 15.63 -10.74 -39.96
CA PRO A 754 15.67 -9.28 -39.92
C PRO A 754 15.69 -8.73 -38.50
N LEU A 755 16.27 -7.54 -38.33
CA LEU A 755 16.39 -6.88 -37.02
C LEU A 755 15.05 -6.74 -36.29
N ILE A 756 13.98 -6.42 -37.03
CA ILE A 756 12.62 -6.32 -36.48
C ILE A 756 12.16 -7.68 -35.92
N GLY A 757 12.47 -8.78 -36.60
CA GLY A 757 12.18 -10.14 -36.12
C GLY A 757 13.01 -10.51 -34.88
N ASN A 758 14.27 -10.06 -34.79
CA ASN A 758 15.12 -10.30 -33.61
C ASN A 758 14.63 -9.56 -32.35
N LEU A 759 13.89 -8.46 -32.52
CA LEU A 759 13.24 -7.73 -31.42
C LEU A 759 11.95 -8.42 -30.93
N MET A 760 11.36 -9.34 -31.70
CA MET A 760 10.12 -10.01 -31.33
C MET A 760 10.38 -11.23 -30.44
N ALA A 761 9.79 -11.25 -29.25
CA ALA A 761 9.84 -12.42 -28.35
C ALA A 761 9.12 -13.63 -28.95
N SER A 762 8.04 -13.40 -29.71
CA SER A 762 7.28 -14.47 -30.38
C SER A 762 8.13 -15.29 -31.35
N ARG A 763 9.07 -14.65 -32.06
CA ARG A 763 10.03 -15.30 -32.97
C ARG A 763 10.89 -16.32 -32.23
N TRP A 764 11.50 -15.90 -31.12
CA TRP A 764 12.38 -16.74 -30.32
C TRP A 764 11.61 -17.92 -29.72
N GLY A 765 10.41 -17.66 -29.21
CA GLY A 765 9.54 -18.69 -28.64
C GLY A 765 9.07 -19.73 -29.66
N PHE A 766 8.63 -19.30 -30.84
CA PHE A 766 8.14 -20.21 -31.86
C PHE A 766 9.27 -21.07 -32.46
N GLU A 767 10.41 -20.46 -32.81
CA GLU A 767 11.58 -21.17 -33.32
C GLU A 767 12.11 -22.19 -32.30
N SER A 768 12.08 -21.85 -31.01
CA SER A 768 12.47 -22.73 -29.92
C SER A 768 11.65 -24.04 -29.92
N LEU A 769 10.33 -23.93 -30.03
CA LEU A 769 9.43 -25.08 -30.05
C LEU A 769 9.53 -25.88 -31.36
N ALA A 770 9.55 -25.18 -32.50
CA ALA A 770 9.59 -25.81 -33.82
C ALA A 770 10.87 -26.62 -34.02
N VAL A 771 12.04 -26.07 -33.65
CA VAL A 771 13.32 -26.78 -33.76
C VAL A 771 13.38 -27.96 -32.79
N HIS A 772 12.95 -27.78 -31.53
CA HIS A 772 13.00 -28.85 -30.54
C HIS A 772 12.09 -30.03 -30.91
N LEU A 773 10.83 -29.79 -31.29
CA LEU A 773 9.90 -30.85 -31.63
C LEU A 773 10.28 -31.60 -32.92
N THR A 774 10.97 -30.93 -33.84
CA THR A 774 11.44 -31.56 -35.09
C THR A 774 12.73 -32.35 -34.90
N ARG A 775 13.69 -31.87 -34.10
CA ARG A 775 15.01 -32.51 -33.93
C ARG A 775 15.11 -33.41 -32.70
N GLU A 776 14.56 -33.05 -31.56
CA GLU A 776 14.79 -33.79 -30.30
C GLU A 776 13.72 -34.88 -30.06
N ASN A 777 12.92 -35.23 -31.07
CA ASN A 777 11.94 -36.31 -30.95
C ASN A 777 12.59 -37.69 -31.11
N LYS A 778 12.01 -38.71 -30.45
CA LYS A 778 12.57 -40.07 -30.44
C LYS A 778 12.66 -40.74 -31.81
N ALA A 779 11.85 -40.32 -32.78
CA ALA A 779 11.86 -40.91 -34.13
C ALA A 779 13.01 -40.37 -34.99
N ALA A 780 13.34 -39.09 -34.88
CA ALA A 780 14.37 -38.41 -35.68
C ALA A 780 15.73 -38.37 -34.99
N ALA A 781 15.78 -38.25 -33.66
CA ALA A 781 17.02 -38.06 -32.89
C ALA A 781 18.18 -39.03 -33.25
N PRO A 782 17.96 -40.34 -33.47
CA PRO A 782 19.03 -41.27 -33.86
C PRO A 782 19.59 -41.04 -35.27
N PHE A 783 18.86 -40.36 -36.15
CA PHE A 783 19.18 -40.23 -37.57
C PHE A 783 19.68 -38.85 -37.97
N ILE A 784 19.45 -37.83 -37.13
CA ILE A 784 19.68 -36.43 -37.46
C ILE A 784 21.11 -36.12 -37.88
N GLU A 785 22.11 -36.71 -37.23
CA GLU A 785 23.50 -36.45 -37.61
C GLU A 785 23.79 -36.96 -39.04
N PHE A 786 23.22 -38.09 -39.41
CA PHE A 786 23.34 -38.63 -40.76
C PHE A 786 22.51 -37.82 -41.76
N GLU A 787 21.31 -37.39 -41.39
CA GLU A 787 20.45 -36.54 -42.22
C GLU A 787 21.08 -35.16 -42.46
N ASP A 788 21.69 -34.53 -41.45
CA ASP A 788 22.45 -33.29 -41.58
C ASP A 788 23.59 -33.44 -42.60
N ARG A 789 24.37 -34.52 -42.51
CA ARG A 789 25.46 -34.82 -43.47
C ARG A 789 24.90 -35.08 -44.88
N MET A 790 23.80 -35.82 -44.98
CA MET A 790 23.17 -36.13 -46.26
C MET A 790 22.64 -34.88 -46.98
N GLU A 791 21.85 -34.05 -46.29
CA GLU A 791 21.26 -32.85 -46.88
C GLU A 791 22.34 -31.84 -47.30
N ARG A 792 23.37 -31.64 -46.46
CA ARG A 792 24.49 -30.74 -46.78
C ARG A 792 25.32 -31.25 -47.95
N ALA A 793 25.67 -32.54 -47.96
CA ALA A 793 26.42 -33.13 -49.07
C ALA A 793 25.61 -33.13 -50.37
N ALA A 794 24.30 -33.35 -50.31
CA ALA A 794 23.42 -33.24 -51.47
C ALA A 794 23.38 -31.80 -52.01
N TRP A 795 23.26 -30.81 -51.11
CA TRP A 795 23.27 -29.40 -51.50
C TRP A 795 24.61 -28.98 -52.14
N ARG A 796 25.74 -29.39 -51.55
CA ARG A 796 27.09 -29.15 -52.11
C ARG A 796 27.27 -29.80 -53.49
N ARG A 797 26.80 -31.03 -53.65
CA ARG A 797 26.89 -31.81 -54.90
C ARG A 797 26.06 -31.23 -56.04
N ASP A 798 24.85 -30.74 -55.75
CA ASP A 798 23.86 -30.41 -56.77
C ASP A 798 23.75 -28.91 -57.04
N PHE A 799 23.60 -28.09 -55.99
CA PHE A 799 23.29 -26.66 -56.13
C PHE A 799 24.54 -25.79 -56.01
N TRP A 800 25.37 -26.03 -54.99
CA TRP A 800 26.61 -25.27 -54.79
C TRP A 800 27.55 -25.45 -55.97
N TYR A 801 27.75 -26.68 -56.44
CA TYR A 801 28.60 -26.98 -57.61
C TYR A 801 28.23 -26.14 -58.84
N GLN A 802 26.92 -26.01 -59.14
CA GLN A 802 26.45 -25.23 -60.28
C GLN A 802 26.70 -23.74 -60.11
N GLN A 803 26.45 -23.19 -58.92
CA GLN A 803 26.62 -21.75 -58.67
C GLN A 803 28.09 -21.36 -58.48
N TYR A 804 28.91 -22.20 -57.88
CA TYR A 804 30.34 -21.97 -57.68
C TYR A 804 31.07 -21.72 -59.01
N GLN A 805 30.69 -22.44 -60.07
CA GLN A 805 31.22 -22.24 -61.43
C GLN A 805 30.85 -20.87 -62.02
N MET A 806 29.78 -20.24 -61.52
CA MET A 806 29.27 -18.94 -61.99
C MET A 806 29.77 -17.75 -61.16
N ILE A 807 30.55 -17.98 -60.09
CA ILE A 807 31.09 -16.89 -59.25
C ILE A 807 32.25 -16.22 -59.97
N ASP A 808 32.13 -14.95 -60.37
CA ASP A 808 33.21 -14.22 -61.04
C ASP A 808 34.28 -13.65 -60.09
N ASP A 809 33.94 -13.46 -58.81
CA ASP A 809 34.81 -12.90 -57.77
C ASP A 809 35.84 -13.93 -57.27
N SER A 810 37.14 -13.63 -57.42
CA SER A 810 38.24 -14.53 -57.02
C SER A 810 38.32 -14.76 -55.52
N ASP A 811 38.02 -13.75 -54.72
CA ASP A 811 38.16 -13.82 -53.26
C ASP A 811 37.02 -14.64 -52.66
N LEU A 812 35.80 -14.40 -53.16
CA LEU A 812 34.62 -15.17 -52.78
C LEU A 812 34.75 -16.64 -53.21
N ARG A 813 35.29 -16.88 -54.41
CA ARG A 813 35.52 -18.22 -54.92
C ARG A 813 36.55 -18.98 -54.06
N ALA A 814 37.65 -18.32 -53.64
CA ALA A 814 38.62 -18.91 -52.72
C ALA A 814 38.04 -19.20 -51.33
N HIS A 815 37.20 -18.30 -50.81
CA HIS A 815 36.51 -18.50 -49.54
C HIS A 815 35.55 -19.72 -49.58
N GLU A 816 34.72 -19.81 -50.61
CA GLU A 816 33.79 -20.94 -50.81
C GLU A 816 34.52 -22.27 -51.00
N TRP A 817 35.66 -22.25 -51.71
CA TRP A 817 36.51 -23.42 -51.90
C TRP A 817 37.06 -23.93 -50.56
N ASN A 818 37.68 -23.06 -49.77
CA ASN A 818 38.22 -23.41 -48.47
C ASN A 818 37.11 -23.89 -47.53
N GLY A 819 35.95 -23.23 -47.50
CA GLY A 819 34.81 -23.65 -46.69
C GLY A 819 34.26 -25.03 -47.08
N ALA A 820 34.32 -25.41 -48.36
CA ALA A 820 33.96 -26.74 -48.81
C ALA A 820 34.98 -27.82 -48.40
N LEU A 821 36.28 -27.48 -48.41
CA LEU A 821 37.34 -28.37 -47.92
C LEU A 821 37.28 -28.55 -46.40
N ASP A 822 37.14 -27.45 -45.64
CA ASP A 822 36.99 -27.48 -44.18
C ASP A 822 35.79 -28.34 -43.74
N GLU A 823 34.70 -28.30 -44.52
CA GLU A 823 33.51 -29.13 -44.28
C GLU A 823 33.77 -30.62 -44.52
N LEU A 824 34.56 -30.97 -45.55
CA LEU A 824 34.99 -32.34 -45.81
C LEU A 824 35.97 -32.85 -44.76
N GLU A 825 36.91 -32.02 -44.32
CA GLU A 825 37.84 -32.33 -43.21
C GLU A 825 37.09 -32.55 -41.91
N ALA A 826 36.09 -31.72 -41.60
CA ALA A 826 35.24 -31.88 -40.42
C ALA A 826 34.43 -33.19 -40.42
N TRP A 827 34.32 -33.87 -41.57
CA TRP A 827 33.69 -35.19 -41.70
C TRP A 827 34.70 -36.32 -41.91
N ASP A 828 35.97 -36.08 -41.59
CA ASP A 828 37.07 -37.02 -41.71
C ASP A 828 37.30 -37.53 -43.15
N TYR A 829 36.99 -36.70 -44.17
CA TYR A 829 37.27 -37.02 -45.58
C TYR A 829 38.62 -36.43 -46.01
N PRO A 830 39.52 -37.21 -46.63
CA PRO A 830 40.83 -36.71 -47.05
C PRO A 830 40.70 -35.65 -48.16
N THR A 831 41.29 -34.48 -47.93
CA THR A 831 41.21 -33.30 -48.82
C THR A 831 42.49 -33.05 -49.63
N GLU A 832 43.61 -33.67 -49.28
CA GLU A 832 44.94 -33.42 -49.87
C GLU A 832 45.00 -33.64 -51.40
N ASP A 833 44.16 -34.53 -51.93
CA ASP A 833 44.12 -34.90 -53.37
C ASP A 833 43.01 -34.17 -54.17
N LEU A 834 42.24 -33.26 -53.55
CA LEU A 834 41.09 -32.59 -54.19
C LEU A 834 41.52 -31.29 -54.89
N LEU A 835 41.94 -31.40 -56.15
CA LEU A 835 42.47 -30.26 -56.94
C LEU A 835 41.44 -29.60 -57.87
N THR A 836 40.38 -30.32 -58.26
CA THR A 836 39.34 -29.79 -59.16
C THR A 836 37.95 -29.77 -58.53
N VAL A 837 37.08 -28.90 -59.02
CA VAL A 837 35.68 -28.78 -58.54
C VAL A 837 34.91 -30.10 -58.76
N ASP A 838 35.26 -30.87 -59.79
CA ASP A 838 34.68 -32.19 -60.04
C ASP A 838 35.17 -33.24 -59.03
N ASP A 839 36.39 -33.12 -58.51
CA ASP A 839 36.90 -33.96 -57.42
C ASP A 839 36.12 -33.70 -56.13
N VAL A 840 35.92 -32.42 -55.80
CA VAL A 840 35.11 -32.00 -54.64
C VAL A 840 33.66 -32.48 -54.77
N ARG A 841 33.05 -32.38 -55.95
CA ARG A 841 31.70 -32.92 -56.21
C ARG A 841 31.62 -34.43 -55.99
N ARG A 842 32.64 -35.18 -56.44
CA ARG A 842 32.74 -36.64 -56.22
C ARG A 842 32.95 -36.96 -54.74
N ALA A 843 33.75 -36.18 -54.02
CA ALA A 843 33.93 -36.30 -52.58
C ALA A 843 32.59 -36.18 -51.83
N PHE A 844 31.81 -35.10 -52.08
CA PHE A 844 30.48 -34.95 -51.49
C PHE A 844 29.50 -36.06 -51.90
N MET A 845 29.57 -36.57 -53.13
CA MET A 845 28.78 -37.74 -53.54
C MET A 845 29.12 -39.00 -52.72
N ASN A 846 30.41 -39.21 -52.40
CA ASN A 846 30.85 -40.33 -51.57
C ASN A 846 30.45 -40.15 -50.12
N VAL A 847 30.60 -38.95 -49.55
CA VAL A 847 30.11 -38.62 -48.20
C VAL A 847 28.61 -38.87 -48.09
N TYR A 848 27.82 -38.41 -49.07
CA TYR A 848 26.38 -38.69 -49.13
C TYR A 848 26.07 -40.19 -49.09
N LYS A 849 26.76 -41.00 -49.91
CA LYS A 849 26.58 -42.46 -49.94
C LYS A 849 26.96 -43.12 -48.61
N ASN A 850 28.03 -42.66 -47.98
CA ASN A 850 28.49 -43.19 -46.69
C ASN A 850 27.49 -42.85 -45.58
N ALA A 851 27.02 -41.61 -45.51
CA ALA A 851 26.01 -41.17 -44.56
C ALA A 851 24.68 -41.92 -44.76
N PHE A 852 24.25 -42.10 -46.01
CA PHE A 852 23.06 -42.89 -46.35
C PHE A 852 23.16 -44.34 -45.86
N LYS A 853 24.29 -45.00 -46.11
CA LYS A 853 24.55 -46.37 -45.62
C LYS A 853 24.56 -46.43 -44.09
N ALA A 854 25.22 -45.47 -43.43
CA ALA A 854 25.28 -45.41 -41.97
C ALA A 854 23.89 -45.22 -41.35
N ARG A 855 23.06 -44.33 -41.93
CA ARG A 855 21.67 -44.14 -41.52
C ARG A 855 20.84 -45.41 -41.70
N ASP A 856 20.98 -46.09 -42.84
CA ASP A 856 20.23 -47.33 -43.11
C ASP A 856 20.64 -48.46 -42.14
N ILE A 857 21.93 -48.57 -41.79
CA ILE A 857 22.40 -49.48 -40.73
C ILE A 857 21.76 -49.12 -39.39
N ALA A 858 21.82 -47.85 -38.98
CA ALA A 858 21.20 -47.37 -37.74
C ALA A 858 19.68 -47.63 -37.73
N ARG A 859 19.02 -47.47 -38.88
CA ARG A 859 17.58 -47.72 -39.04
C ARG A 859 17.25 -49.20 -38.91
N ASN A 860 18.06 -50.08 -39.50
CA ASN A 860 17.88 -51.53 -39.38
C ASN A 860 18.06 -51.98 -37.93
N LEU A 861 19.11 -51.52 -37.25
CA LEU A 861 19.33 -51.79 -35.82
C LEU A 861 18.17 -51.33 -34.94
N LEU A 862 17.60 -50.15 -35.23
CA LEU A 862 16.45 -49.65 -34.48
C LEU A 862 15.18 -50.46 -34.79
N SER A 863 15.00 -50.92 -36.03
CA SER A 863 13.85 -51.74 -36.44
C SER A 863 13.82 -53.13 -35.80
N GLU A 864 14.97 -53.65 -35.36
CA GLU A 864 15.06 -54.91 -34.60
C GLU A 864 14.49 -54.77 -33.19
N GLN A 865 14.45 -53.56 -32.64
CA GLN A 865 14.03 -53.29 -31.26
C GLN A 865 12.62 -52.68 -31.16
N VAL A 866 12.22 -51.85 -32.14
CA VAL A 866 10.98 -51.07 -32.11
C VAL A 866 10.34 -51.03 -33.50
N ASP A 867 9.01 -51.09 -33.57
CA ASP A 867 8.30 -50.81 -34.81
C ASP A 867 8.47 -49.34 -35.23
N LEU A 868 9.22 -49.12 -36.31
CA LEU A 868 9.53 -47.79 -36.80
C LEU A 868 8.29 -47.00 -37.23
N LYS A 869 7.23 -47.68 -37.67
CA LYS A 869 6.01 -47.00 -38.11
C LYS A 869 5.28 -46.39 -36.92
N THR A 870 5.06 -47.16 -35.86
CA THR A 870 4.44 -46.66 -34.63
C THR A 870 5.30 -45.59 -33.96
N LEU A 871 6.62 -45.78 -33.91
CA LEU A 871 7.55 -44.77 -33.41
C LEU A 871 7.41 -43.45 -34.18
N LYS A 872 7.33 -43.49 -35.52
CA LYS A 872 7.13 -42.29 -36.35
C LYS A 872 5.73 -41.70 -36.17
N ASP A 873 4.70 -42.54 -36.09
CA ASP A 873 3.29 -42.12 -35.90
C ASP A 873 3.08 -41.37 -34.57
N GLU A 874 3.81 -41.76 -33.53
CA GLU A 874 3.74 -41.17 -32.19
C GLU A 874 4.69 -39.99 -31.96
N HIS A 875 5.87 -39.97 -32.59
CA HIS A 875 6.94 -39.01 -32.26
C HIS A 875 7.27 -37.97 -33.34
N HIS A 876 6.89 -38.19 -34.60
CA HIS A 876 7.18 -37.27 -35.70
C HIS A 876 5.91 -36.56 -36.17
N ASN A 877 6.00 -35.33 -36.70
CA ASN A 877 4.89 -34.61 -37.29
C ASN A 877 5.28 -34.10 -38.68
N ASP A 878 4.54 -34.53 -39.71
CA ASP A 878 4.91 -34.27 -41.10
C ASP A 878 4.77 -32.76 -41.44
N ALA A 879 3.69 -32.12 -41.00
CA ALA A 879 3.42 -30.71 -41.27
C ALA A 879 4.46 -29.78 -40.60
N LEU A 880 4.85 -30.06 -39.36
CA LEU A 880 5.89 -29.30 -38.67
C LEU A 880 7.27 -29.51 -39.31
N HIS A 881 7.58 -30.74 -39.73
CA HIS A 881 8.83 -31.01 -40.41
C HIS A 881 8.91 -30.25 -41.75
N GLU A 882 7.87 -30.31 -42.58
CA GLU A 882 7.79 -29.55 -43.83
C GLU A 882 7.90 -28.04 -43.61
N TRP A 883 7.23 -27.53 -42.56
CA TRP A 883 7.24 -26.12 -42.18
C TRP A 883 8.64 -25.57 -41.92
N VAL A 884 9.45 -26.35 -41.20
CA VAL A 884 10.82 -25.98 -40.83
C VAL A 884 11.79 -26.23 -41.99
N MET A 885 11.54 -27.24 -42.81
CA MET A 885 12.33 -27.53 -44.01
C MET A 885 12.16 -26.51 -45.14
N GLN A 886 10.98 -25.88 -45.25
CA GLN A 886 10.70 -24.87 -46.29
C GLN A 886 11.00 -25.35 -47.72
N THR A 887 10.63 -26.59 -48.01
CA THR A 887 10.88 -27.25 -49.31
C THR A 887 10.08 -26.65 -50.46
N ASP A 888 9.09 -25.80 -50.17
CA ASP A 888 8.22 -25.11 -51.13
C ASP A 888 8.89 -23.91 -51.82
N ARG A 889 10.13 -23.54 -51.43
CA ARG A 889 10.86 -22.43 -52.06
C ARG A 889 11.31 -22.77 -53.48
N HIS A 890 11.10 -21.81 -54.40
CA HIS A 890 11.55 -21.91 -55.80
C HIS A 890 13.05 -21.71 -55.96
N LYS A 891 13.67 -20.87 -55.12
CA LYS A 891 15.12 -20.68 -55.06
C LYS A 891 15.71 -21.60 -53.99
N ARG A 892 16.75 -22.34 -54.35
CA ARG A 892 17.45 -23.30 -53.47
C ARG A 892 18.80 -22.79 -52.98
N ILE A 893 19.30 -21.72 -53.61
CA ILE A 893 20.61 -21.12 -53.36
C ILE A 893 20.54 -19.62 -53.66
N ALA A 894 21.24 -18.83 -52.85
CA ALA A 894 21.43 -17.41 -53.06
C ALA A 894 22.86 -17.00 -52.80
N LEU A 895 23.32 -16.02 -53.59
CA LEU A 895 24.60 -15.35 -53.39
C LEU A 895 24.39 -14.18 -52.43
N THR A 896 25.16 -14.14 -51.35
CA THR A 896 25.15 -13.08 -50.35
C THR A 896 26.57 -12.53 -50.15
N ASP A 897 26.71 -11.42 -49.43
CA ASP A 897 28.02 -10.84 -49.07
C ASP A 897 28.91 -11.81 -48.27
N ARG A 898 28.35 -12.92 -47.76
CA ARG A 898 29.03 -13.96 -46.97
C ARG A 898 29.24 -15.27 -47.73
N GLY A 899 28.91 -15.29 -49.03
CA GLY A 899 29.00 -16.51 -49.84
C GLY A 899 27.65 -17.08 -50.25
N LEU A 900 27.71 -18.33 -50.71
CA LEU A 900 26.58 -19.11 -51.20
C LEU A 900 25.82 -19.71 -50.01
N VAL A 901 24.57 -19.30 -49.85
CA VAL A 901 23.70 -19.76 -48.76
C VAL A 901 22.62 -20.67 -49.30
N GLN A 902 22.38 -21.78 -48.59
CA GLN A 902 21.29 -22.70 -48.87
C GLN A 902 19.95 -22.09 -48.43
N GLU A 903 18.99 -21.97 -49.35
CA GLU A 903 17.69 -21.35 -49.04
C GLU A 903 16.62 -22.33 -48.54
N THR A 904 16.91 -23.63 -48.47
CA THR A 904 15.97 -24.67 -48.00
C THR A 904 16.62 -25.60 -46.99
N ALA A 905 15.83 -26.32 -46.20
CA ALA A 905 16.33 -27.25 -45.19
C ALA A 905 17.25 -26.60 -44.13
N PHE A 906 16.92 -25.38 -43.67
CA PHE A 906 17.69 -24.64 -42.66
C PHE A 906 17.94 -25.44 -41.38
N ILE A 907 17.01 -26.34 -41.04
CA ILE A 907 17.12 -27.21 -39.88
C ILE A 907 18.34 -28.14 -39.94
N HIS A 908 18.90 -28.41 -41.11
CA HIS A 908 20.08 -29.25 -41.34
C HIS A 908 21.36 -28.46 -41.65
N GLN A 909 21.29 -27.12 -41.72
CA GLN A 909 22.43 -26.27 -42.03
C GLN A 909 23.24 -25.96 -40.76
N MET A 910 24.56 -25.86 -40.87
CA MET A 910 25.37 -25.26 -39.80
C MET A 910 25.49 -23.75 -40.01
N PRO A 911 25.52 -22.95 -38.93
CA PRO A 911 25.73 -21.51 -39.06
C PRO A 911 27.08 -21.22 -39.74
N LEU A 912 27.07 -20.29 -40.71
CA LEU A 912 28.28 -19.79 -41.37
C LEU A 912 28.93 -18.75 -40.44
N ASP A 913 30.18 -18.97 -40.02
CA ASP A 913 30.93 -18.07 -39.13
C ASP A 913 30.25 -17.76 -37.76
N ARG A 914 30.56 -16.59 -37.16
CA ARG A 914 30.05 -16.12 -35.85
C ARG A 914 28.58 -15.67 -35.92
N GLN A 915 27.68 -16.57 -36.31
CA GLN A 915 26.23 -16.32 -36.38
C GLN A 915 25.51 -16.80 -35.12
N ALA A 916 25.35 -15.90 -34.14
CA ALA A 916 24.53 -16.12 -32.96
C ALA A 916 23.08 -15.64 -33.18
N TRP A 917 22.81 -14.35 -32.95
CA TRP A 917 21.47 -13.77 -33.08
C TRP A 917 21.03 -13.53 -34.54
N ASN A 918 22.00 -13.42 -35.46
CA ASN A 918 21.78 -13.22 -36.89
C ASN A 918 21.78 -14.54 -37.69
N ALA A 919 21.61 -15.69 -37.05
CA ALA A 919 21.50 -16.97 -37.76
C ALA A 919 20.18 -17.06 -38.57
N PRO A 920 20.16 -17.86 -39.66
CA PRO A 920 18.93 -18.19 -40.38
C PRO A 920 17.84 -18.76 -39.47
N PHE A 921 16.59 -18.52 -39.86
CA PHE A 921 15.43 -18.99 -39.10
C PHE A 921 15.37 -20.53 -39.13
N TYR A 922 15.25 -21.14 -37.95
CA TYR A 922 15.27 -22.60 -37.72
C TYR A 922 16.63 -23.30 -37.83
N ALA A 923 17.75 -22.57 -37.88
CA ALA A 923 19.06 -23.21 -37.76
C ALA A 923 19.11 -24.12 -36.51
N PRO A 924 19.76 -25.30 -36.57
CA PRO A 924 19.81 -26.26 -35.47
C PRO A 924 20.63 -25.76 -34.28
N GLU A 925 21.71 -25.04 -34.56
CA GLU A 925 22.65 -24.50 -33.59
C GLU A 925 22.98 -23.05 -33.91
N LYS A 926 23.34 -22.29 -32.86
CA LYS A 926 23.77 -20.90 -32.93
C LYS A 926 25.17 -20.78 -32.37
N GLN A 927 26.02 -20.01 -33.04
CA GLN A 927 27.43 -19.91 -32.71
C GLN A 927 27.76 -18.57 -32.06
N LEU A 928 28.11 -18.60 -30.77
CA LEU A 928 28.53 -17.44 -30.00
C LEU A 928 30.05 -17.53 -29.74
N GLY A 929 30.84 -16.90 -30.62
CA GLY A 929 32.30 -17.04 -30.59
C GLY A 929 32.73 -18.47 -30.94
N HIS A 930 33.38 -19.15 -30.00
CA HIS A 930 33.78 -20.57 -30.14
C HIS A 930 32.71 -21.56 -29.63
N TRP A 931 31.67 -21.09 -28.95
CA TRP A 931 30.65 -21.93 -28.35
C TRP A 931 29.49 -22.19 -29.32
N LYS A 932 29.20 -23.47 -29.59
CA LYS A 932 27.99 -23.90 -30.31
C LYS A 932 26.89 -24.23 -29.31
N ILE A 933 25.75 -23.56 -29.43
CA ILE A 933 24.61 -23.72 -28.52
C ILE A 933 23.40 -24.16 -29.34
N LYS A 934 22.70 -25.22 -28.92
CA LYS A 934 21.43 -25.64 -29.54
C LYS A 934 20.43 -24.50 -29.57
N THR A 935 19.78 -24.29 -30.71
CA THR A 935 18.85 -23.16 -30.92
C THR A 935 17.76 -23.03 -29.85
N PRO A 936 17.09 -24.10 -29.40
CA PRO A 936 16.08 -23.99 -28.34
C PRO A 936 16.63 -23.37 -27.04
N VAL A 937 17.85 -23.77 -26.63
CA VAL A 937 18.51 -23.23 -25.43
C VAL A 937 18.94 -21.78 -25.63
N PHE A 938 19.54 -21.48 -26.78
CA PHE A 938 19.93 -20.12 -27.13
C PHE A 938 18.73 -19.16 -27.14
N ASN A 939 17.58 -19.61 -27.67
CA ASN A 939 16.37 -18.79 -27.74
C ASN A 939 15.81 -18.50 -26.35
N LEU A 940 15.82 -19.47 -25.43
CA LEU A 940 15.46 -19.23 -24.04
C LEU A 940 16.41 -18.21 -23.39
N LEU A 941 17.72 -18.36 -23.59
CA LEU A 941 18.70 -17.38 -23.09
C LEU A 941 18.42 -15.98 -23.63
N MET A 942 18.13 -15.84 -24.93
CA MET A 942 17.76 -14.55 -25.52
C MET A 942 16.52 -13.96 -24.87
N LEU A 943 15.45 -14.73 -24.66
CA LEU A 943 14.25 -14.26 -23.95
C LEU A 943 14.57 -13.75 -22.53
N TRP A 944 15.44 -14.44 -21.80
CA TRP A 944 15.88 -14.01 -20.47
C TRP A 944 16.78 -12.77 -20.51
N THR A 945 17.66 -12.62 -21.51
CA THR A 945 18.45 -11.40 -21.69
C THR A 945 17.58 -10.19 -22.03
N MET A 946 16.58 -10.36 -22.89
CA MET A 946 15.58 -9.32 -23.19
C MET A 946 14.78 -8.95 -21.94
N SER A 947 14.39 -9.95 -21.16
CA SER A 947 13.71 -9.75 -19.87
C SER A 947 14.56 -8.97 -18.89
N LEU A 948 15.86 -9.28 -18.79
CA LEU A 948 16.81 -8.57 -17.93
C LEU A 948 17.00 -7.11 -18.36
N ALA A 949 17.07 -6.85 -19.67
CA ALA A 949 17.15 -5.49 -20.20
C ALA A 949 15.90 -4.67 -19.83
N LEU A 950 14.70 -5.24 -19.98
CA LEU A 950 13.45 -4.59 -19.55
C LEU A 950 13.38 -4.40 -18.03
N TYR A 951 13.93 -5.33 -17.26
CA TYR A 951 14.03 -5.20 -15.81
C TYR A 951 14.95 -4.04 -15.41
N PHE A 952 16.08 -3.87 -16.10
CA PHE A 952 17.00 -2.75 -15.86
C PHE A 952 16.35 -1.38 -16.14
N ILE A 953 15.55 -1.27 -17.20
CA ILE A 953 14.76 -0.06 -17.51
C ILE A 953 13.80 0.27 -16.36
N LEU A 954 13.12 -0.75 -15.84
CA LEU A 954 12.14 -0.60 -14.76
C LEU A 954 12.79 -0.33 -13.39
N ALA A 955 13.89 -1.01 -13.06
CA ALA A 955 14.64 -0.81 -11.83
C ALA A 955 15.19 0.61 -11.72
N ASN A 956 15.62 1.20 -12.84
CA ASN A 956 16.12 2.58 -12.89
C ASN A 956 15.02 3.63 -13.11
N ARG A 957 13.75 3.24 -13.14
CA ARG A 957 12.59 4.12 -13.37
C ARG A 957 12.76 5.04 -14.59
N TRP A 958 13.35 4.52 -15.67
CA TRP A 958 13.57 5.30 -16.90
C TRP A 958 12.29 5.93 -17.48
N PRO A 959 11.13 5.25 -17.50
CA PRO A 959 9.88 5.86 -17.98
C PRO A 959 9.53 7.15 -17.23
N GLU A 960 9.64 7.15 -15.90
CA GLU A 960 9.34 8.32 -15.06
C GLU A 960 10.35 9.46 -15.28
N ARG A 961 11.63 9.12 -15.51
CA ARG A 961 12.68 10.10 -15.80
C ARG A 961 12.48 10.79 -17.15
N LEU A 962 12.03 10.05 -18.15
CA LEU A 962 11.70 10.54 -19.50
C LEU A 962 10.40 11.36 -19.55
N GLY A 963 9.73 11.55 -18.41
CA GLY A 963 8.47 12.30 -18.31
C GLY A 963 7.25 11.50 -18.78
N TRP A 964 7.37 10.18 -18.93
CA TRP A 964 6.25 9.30 -19.21
C TRP A 964 5.62 8.84 -17.89
N GLY A 965 4.31 9.02 -17.76
CA GLY A 965 3.61 8.78 -16.50
C GLY A 965 3.64 10.00 -15.57
N LYS A 966 2.94 9.95 -14.44
CA LYS A 966 3.16 10.89 -13.34
C LYS A 966 4.33 10.39 -12.51
N ARG A 967 5.31 11.24 -12.22
CA ARG A 967 6.40 10.91 -11.30
C ARG A 967 5.81 10.43 -9.97
N LEU A 968 6.42 9.37 -9.41
CA LEU A 968 6.18 8.99 -8.02
C LEU A 968 6.76 10.04 -7.06
N ASP A 969 7.75 10.80 -7.57
CA ASP A 969 8.42 11.91 -6.91
C ASP A 969 7.70 13.25 -7.02
#